data_AF-A0A2E2AZG3-F1
#
_entry.id   AF-A0A2E2AZG3-F1
#
_cell.length_a   1.000
_cell.length_b   1.000
_cell.length_c   1.000
_cell.angle_alpha   90.00
_cell.angle_beta   90.00
_cell.angle_gamma   90.00
#
_symmetry.space_group_name_H-M   'P 1'
#
loop_
_entity.id
_entity.type
_entity.pdbx_description
1 polymer ?
#
loop_
_entity_poly.entity_id
_entity_poly.type
_entity_poly.pdbx_seq_one_letter_code
_entity_poly.pdbx_strand_id
1 'polypeptide(L)'
;MRDRISLGFACVLLFVLSLPLHASNITYHDNVAFDQFPADLQANASLHDWENGFLDVTMAPFGADSSGIIDATAALQKAIDYAYDCNLVVFFPEGTYRVSGQLRMIHKQPPSGTPYSQTKFVHKLVGATRSAQRPVIRLTDQSTVTDSILMLFRYEFLDGSTDSSRHYAAELRNIDIDMGNNPTVTAVSMNGAQYCVMENVAINGEDFDTGIYNLPGSGGSVRNIKITGGRIGINQSNYRPNPTIVGLRLSCQSEIGLRIGESRGAVTVIGFAISGSSTDADYLPISLPSNYNVTGSVSRANLNLIDGTIDFRAAGGTAIDNKNADVVMKNVYIRAANLIDSGSVNGSNDILTGNVSRWYRIPQYQFINGSDDSHINFDGIDQNPLDDDYVDYVAPVWNYTADDMIRKHVCQFFPTHEQSVINVCTDYSVSRDDDSDDDAIGIQQAIDDAANPNHANFGKAVFIPRGLFHISQPIVLKAGTQLIGAANNISVIHAHRTWKPASETQMIQTVSATTGKPIYLANLAIIRTQAKDTEQQGCEYVGYLKVDYYKTFIKDIQTGSLAYYDKWSDPSYSHATLARLESHAGGKWYNCVLMGGVSNPEDNPNTNPDAAQLKISSTHDMIFYNSSVEHASFGNGDRYIDQAQNLYMFGIKHESGYNIARIIDSSHLLLCGGSGNLSISANTQDPLIDIVDSDDLEISLLSRKHGSSEPTSRLFLNDGYTMLNAYDNIGVYRVGNSPLTVPTISYDIENLDLATANGLQDAGGNLSVAGGIASLSSATVLTHSIADDFELNLDLATTSPGSQSWFVGHIYLRYLDADNHYLLRLEPNGAIKFLKQVDGVSTVIQSVWNTGLQVDAMNHYRVVMRGSSIQVYVTAPGGSEQLIIDSDVCSQIQTGYVGVFARTSTVAFDNLVVTPLFK
;
A
#
# COMPACT_ATOMS: atom_id res chain seq x y z
N MET A 1 -32.30 68.84 -11.32
CA MET A 1 -31.19 69.79 -11.58
C MET A 1 -29.91 68.97 -11.47
N ARG A 2 -29.35 68.53 -12.60
CA ARG A 2 -28.30 69.18 -13.39
C ARG A 2 -26.90 68.83 -12.88
N ASP A 3 -26.14 68.21 -13.77
CA ASP A 3 -24.77 67.71 -13.64
C ASP A 3 -23.75 68.74 -13.13
N ARG A 4 -22.69 68.24 -12.49
CA ARG A 4 -21.37 68.91 -12.40
C ARG A 4 -20.20 67.93 -12.53
N ILE A 5 -19.75 67.83 -13.78
CA ILE A 5 -18.38 67.85 -14.32
C ILE A 5 -17.20 68.00 -13.32
N SER A 6 -16.34 66.96 -13.32
CA SER A 6 -14.86 66.85 -13.32
C SER A 6 -13.94 67.71 -12.41
N LEU A 7 -13.01 67.06 -11.67
CA LEU A 7 -11.56 66.95 -12.01
C LEU A 7 -10.76 66.22 -10.90
N GLY A 8 -9.88 65.28 -11.31
CA GLY A 8 -8.54 65.09 -10.70
C GLY A 8 -8.37 64.06 -9.58
N PHE A 9 -7.87 62.85 -9.90
CA PHE A 9 -6.45 62.48 -9.74
C PHE A 9 -6.25 61.00 -10.10
N ALA A 10 -5.27 60.76 -10.97
CA ALA A 10 -4.81 59.44 -11.34
C ALA A 10 -4.04 58.80 -10.18
N CYS A 11 -4.60 57.74 -9.60
CA CYS A 11 -3.84 56.69 -8.94
C CYS A 11 -4.14 55.40 -9.69
N VAL A 12 -3.15 54.92 -10.44
CA VAL A 12 -3.13 53.58 -11.03
C VAL A 12 -3.09 52.59 -9.86
N LEU A 13 -4.25 52.15 -9.40
CA LEU A 13 -4.36 50.90 -8.64
C LEU A 13 -4.52 49.77 -9.66
N LEU A 14 -3.40 49.10 -9.94
CA LEU A 14 -3.39 47.71 -10.37
C LEU A 14 -3.96 46.86 -9.21
N PHE A 15 -5.28 46.79 -9.09
CA PHE A 15 -5.93 45.73 -8.37
C PHE A 15 -5.81 44.47 -9.24
N VAL A 16 -4.82 43.63 -8.94
CA VAL A 16 -4.88 42.22 -9.31
C VAL A 16 -6.07 41.64 -8.56
N LEU A 17 -7.22 41.56 -9.24
CA LEU A 17 -8.37 40.79 -8.82
C LEU A 17 -7.98 39.31 -8.87
N SER A 18 -7.31 38.84 -7.82
CA SER A 18 -7.35 37.42 -7.43
C SER A 18 -8.72 37.20 -6.79
N LEU A 19 -9.75 37.00 -7.62
CA LEU A 19 -10.99 36.46 -7.12
C LEU A 19 -10.72 35.00 -6.72
N PRO A 20 -10.95 34.59 -5.46
CA PRO A 20 -10.89 33.18 -5.11
C PRO A 20 -11.94 32.43 -5.94
N LEU A 21 -11.51 31.30 -6.53
CA LEU A 21 -12.34 30.33 -7.21
C LEU A 21 -13.58 30.02 -6.35
N HIS A 22 -14.76 30.40 -6.82
CA HIS A 22 -16.01 29.97 -6.19
C HIS A 22 -16.26 28.51 -6.58
N ALA A 23 -15.79 27.59 -5.73
CA ALA A 23 -16.04 26.14 -5.81
C ALA A 23 -17.52 25.73 -5.66
N SER A 24 -18.48 26.66 -5.74
CA SER A 24 -19.90 26.42 -5.43
C SER A 24 -20.67 25.69 -6.54
N ASN A 25 -20.10 25.56 -7.74
CA ASN A 25 -20.77 24.95 -8.91
C ASN A 25 -20.07 23.68 -9.45
N ILE A 26 -18.96 23.22 -8.86
CA ILE A 26 -18.30 21.99 -9.29
C ILE A 26 -19.12 20.81 -8.72
N THR A 27 -19.75 20.04 -9.60
CA THR A 27 -20.28 18.73 -9.21
C THR A 27 -19.10 17.77 -9.04
N TYR A 28 -19.16 16.82 -8.10
CA TYR A 28 -18.06 15.86 -7.84
C TYR A 28 -17.56 15.14 -9.12
N HIS A 29 -18.44 15.05 -10.13
CA HIS A 29 -18.20 14.45 -11.44
C HIS A 29 -17.19 15.23 -12.28
N ASP A 30 -17.21 16.55 -12.19
CA ASP A 30 -16.40 17.39 -13.07
C ASP A 30 -15.04 17.66 -12.42
N ASN A 31 -13.97 17.33 -13.12
CA ASN A 31 -12.66 17.84 -12.79
C ASN A 31 -12.60 19.36 -13.05
N VAL A 32 -11.68 20.07 -12.39
CA VAL A 32 -11.48 21.51 -12.61
C VAL A 32 -11.13 21.74 -14.09
N ALA A 33 -11.91 22.57 -14.78
CA ALA A 33 -11.69 22.84 -16.19
C ALA A 33 -10.38 23.62 -16.39
N PHE A 34 -9.70 23.40 -17.52
CA PHE A 34 -8.40 24.03 -17.79
C PHE A 34 -8.44 25.57 -17.73
N ASP A 35 -9.54 26.17 -18.20
CA ASP A 35 -9.76 27.62 -18.18
C ASP A 35 -9.94 28.20 -16.77
N GLN A 36 -10.13 27.35 -15.76
CA GLN A 36 -10.22 27.70 -14.34
C GLN A 36 -8.88 27.59 -13.59
N PHE A 37 -7.82 27.07 -14.24
CA PHE A 37 -6.50 26.99 -13.60
C PHE A 37 -5.92 28.39 -13.34
N PRO A 38 -4.99 28.56 -12.39
CA PRO A 38 -4.25 29.82 -12.23
C PRO A 38 -3.62 30.28 -13.56
N ALA A 39 -3.67 31.58 -13.86
CA ALA A 39 -3.28 32.11 -15.17
C ALA A 39 -1.81 31.84 -15.53
N ASP A 40 -0.91 31.85 -14.55
CA ASP A 40 0.50 31.50 -14.75
C ASP A 40 0.69 29.99 -14.96
N LEU A 41 -0.13 29.14 -14.34
CA LEU A 41 -0.15 27.70 -14.64
C LEU A 41 -0.69 27.44 -16.06
N GLN A 42 -1.77 28.12 -16.47
CA GLN A 42 -2.28 28.02 -17.85
C GLN A 42 -1.21 28.40 -18.88
N ALA A 43 -0.46 29.46 -18.63
CA ALA A 43 0.62 29.92 -19.51
C ALA A 43 1.79 28.91 -19.62
N ASN A 44 1.93 28.00 -18.65
CA ASN A 44 2.99 26.99 -18.61
C ASN A 44 2.46 25.55 -18.71
N ALA A 45 1.19 25.37 -19.05
CA ALA A 45 0.52 24.07 -18.98
C ALA A 45 1.18 22.99 -19.84
N SER A 46 1.77 23.37 -20.98
CA SER A 46 2.49 22.45 -21.87
C SER A 46 3.77 21.87 -21.28
N LEU A 47 4.25 22.39 -20.14
CA LEU A 47 5.40 21.85 -19.40
C LEU A 47 5.00 20.75 -18.42
N HIS A 48 3.69 20.56 -18.20
CA HIS A 48 3.16 19.60 -17.26
C HIS A 48 2.32 18.54 -17.97
N ASP A 49 2.24 17.36 -17.36
CA ASP A 49 1.37 16.28 -17.82
C ASP A 49 -0.01 16.34 -17.12
N TRP A 50 -0.60 17.54 -17.14
CA TRP A 50 -1.81 17.84 -16.38
C TRP A 50 -3.04 17.08 -16.91
N GLU A 51 -3.08 16.76 -18.22
CA GLU A 51 -4.12 15.91 -18.80
C GLU A 51 -4.05 14.49 -18.26
N ASN A 52 -2.86 13.98 -17.95
CA ASN A 52 -2.72 12.70 -17.26
C ASN A 52 -2.86 12.83 -15.74
N GLY A 53 -2.89 14.05 -15.20
CA GLY A 53 -3.24 14.32 -13.81
C GLY A 53 -2.10 14.84 -12.93
N PHE A 54 -0.96 15.22 -13.50
CA PHE A 54 0.26 15.53 -12.74
C PHE A 54 0.76 16.97 -12.92
N LEU A 55 1.27 17.55 -11.85
CA LEU A 55 2.04 18.79 -11.84
C LEU A 55 3.47 18.52 -11.36
N ASP A 56 4.43 18.66 -12.27
CA ASP A 56 5.86 18.58 -11.95
C ASP A 56 6.34 19.83 -11.19
N VAL A 57 6.88 19.63 -9.98
CA VAL A 57 7.37 20.71 -9.10
C VAL A 57 8.57 21.49 -9.66
N THR A 58 9.34 20.91 -10.57
CA THR A 58 10.56 21.52 -11.14
C THR A 58 10.25 22.43 -12.33
N MET A 59 9.08 22.28 -12.94
CA MET A 59 8.66 23.06 -14.10
C MET A 59 8.07 24.42 -13.68
N ALA A 60 8.09 25.39 -14.59
CA ALA A 60 7.40 26.65 -14.38
C ALA A 60 5.88 26.38 -14.28
N PRO A 61 5.15 27.06 -13.37
CA PRO A 61 5.51 28.30 -12.68
C PRO A 61 6.10 28.10 -11.26
N PHE A 62 6.53 26.87 -10.93
CA PHE A 62 7.06 26.54 -9.61
C PHE A 62 8.59 26.65 -9.57
N GLY A 63 9.27 25.97 -10.49
CA GLY A 63 10.74 26.01 -10.60
C GLY A 63 11.47 25.54 -9.34
N ALA A 64 10.93 24.53 -8.64
CA ALA A 64 11.56 24.00 -7.43
C ALA A 64 12.96 23.44 -7.76
N ASP A 65 13.96 23.88 -7.00
CA ASP A 65 15.33 23.42 -7.18
C ASP A 65 15.50 21.99 -6.66
N SER A 66 15.75 21.06 -7.59
CA SER A 66 16.00 19.65 -7.30
C SER A 66 17.47 19.35 -7.01
N SER A 67 18.37 20.35 -7.05
CA SER A 67 19.79 20.17 -6.71
C SER A 67 20.09 20.29 -5.21
N GLY A 68 19.17 20.86 -4.43
CA GLY A 68 19.30 21.08 -2.99
C GLY A 68 20.12 22.31 -2.63
N ILE A 69 20.45 23.16 -3.62
CA ILE A 69 21.29 24.37 -3.45
C ILE A 69 20.46 25.61 -3.14
N ILE A 70 19.23 25.69 -3.64
CA ILE A 70 18.29 26.79 -3.43
C ILE A 70 17.15 26.28 -2.55
N ASP A 71 16.64 27.16 -1.71
CA ASP A 71 15.48 26.84 -0.89
C ASP A 71 14.23 26.71 -1.77
N ALA A 72 13.63 25.53 -1.78
CA ALA A 72 12.47 25.16 -2.55
C ALA A 72 11.15 25.33 -1.79
N THR A 73 11.15 25.79 -0.53
CA THR A 73 9.96 25.80 0.35
C THR A 73 8.77 26.51 -0.30
N ALA A 74 8.98 27.71 -0.85
CA ALA A 74 7.90 28.48 -1.47
C ALA A 74 7.43 27.88 -2.80
N ALA A 75 8.37 27.33 -3.60
CA ALA A 75 8.05 26.69 -4.87
C ALA A 75 7.23 25.41 -4.66
N LEU A 76 7.64 24.58 -3.70
CA LEU A 76 6.92 23.35 -3.32
C LEU A 76 5.55 23.67 -2.74
N GLN A 77 5.44 24.63 -1.80
CA GLN A 77 4.14 24.99 -1.25
C GLN A 77 3.20 25.52 -2.34
N LYS A 78 3.69 26.31 -3.29
CA LYS A 78 2.89 26.79 -4.43
C LYS A 78 2.39 25.63 -5.30
N ALA A 79 3.24 24.63 -5.58
CA ALA A 79 2.85 23.44 -6.33
C ALA A 79 1.78 22.61 -5.59
N ILE A 80 1.95 22.44 -4.28
CA ILE A 80 0.99 21.75 -3.40
C ILE A 80 -0.37 22.47 -3.44
N ASP A 81 -0.39 23.78 -3.26
CA ASP A 81 -1.61 24.57 -3.28
C ASP A 81 -2.30 24.51 -4.66
N TYR A 82 -1.52 24.64 -5.76
CA TYR A 82 -2.08 24.60 -7.13
C TYR A 82 -2.63 23.22 -7.49
N ALA A 83 -1.95 22.15 -7.09
CA ALA A 83 -2.42 20.79 -7.34
C ALA A 83 -3.73 20.52 -6.59
N TYR A 84 -3.84 20.95 -5.34
CA TYR A 84 -5.09 20.86 -4.58
C TYR A 84 -6.21 21.66 -5.26
N ASP A 85 -5.98 22.93 -5.60
CA ASP A 85 -6.99 23.80 -6.20
C ASP A 85 -7.44 23.32 -7.60
N CYS A 86 -6.54 22.69 -8.37
CA CYS A 86 -6.82 22.19 -9.72
C CYS A 86 -7.25 20.71 -9.76
N ASN A 87 -7.30 20.05 -8.60
CA ASN A 87 -7.52 18.61 -8.44
C ASN A 87 -6.53 17.78 -9.30
N LEU A 88 -5.25 17.86 -8.96
CA LEU A 88 -4.12 17.20 -9.61
C LEU A 88 -3.18 16.58 -8.56
N VAL A 89 -2.27 15.72 -9.00
CA VAL A 89 -1.20 15.13 -8.19
C VAL A 89 0.05 16.01 -8.28
N VAL A 90 0.68 16.29 -7.15
CA VAL A 90 2.01 16.90 -7.10
C VAL A 90 3.05 15.82 -7.38
N PHE A 91 3.77 15.96 -8.48
CA PHE A 91 4.81 15.02 -8.90
C PHE A 91 6.21 15.55 -8.57
N PHE A 92 7.01 14.73 -7.90
CA PHE A 92 8.40 15.03 -7.55
C PHE A 92 9.36 14.18 -8.40
N PRO A 93 10.00 14.76 -9.42
CA PRO A 93 11.12 14.12 -10.11
C PRO A 93 12.28 13.78 -9.16
N GLU A 94 13.22 12.95 -9.61
CA GLU A 94 14.47 12.69 -8.86
C GLU A 94 15.18 14.00 -8.50
N GLY A 95 15.62 14.09 -7.23
CA GLY A 95 16.35 15.26 -6.75
C GLY A 95 16.30 15.40 -5.23
N THR A 96 17.08 16.36 -4.73
CA THR A 96 17.01 16.81 -3.35
C THR A 96 16.43 18.22 -3.33
N TYR A 97 15.31 18.40 -2.63
CA TYR A 97 14.62 19.67 -2.49
C TYR A 97 14.88 20.22 -1.10
N ARG A 98 15.78 21.20 -0.99
CA ARG A 98 16.08 21.81 0.31
C ARG A 98 14.94 22.73 0.73
N VAL A 99 14.45 22.58 1.95
CA VAL A 99 13.43 23.44 2.55
C VAL A 99 13.91 24.02 3.88
N SER A 100 13.36 25.14 4.30
CA SER A 100 13.63 25.79 5.60
C SER A 100 12.36 26.06 6.40
N GLY A 101 11.19 25.72 5.86
CA GLY A 101 9.90 25.93 6.50
C GLY A 101 8.96 24.73 6.39
N GLN A 102 7.86 24.80 7.14
CA GLN A 102 6.79 23.80 7.09
C GLN A 102 6.12 23.79 5.71
N LEU A 103 5.89 22.59 5.18
CA LEU A 103 4.99 22.32 4.06
C LEU A 103 3.61 21.91 4.62
N ARG A 104 2.56 22.57 4.15
CA ARG A 104 1.20 22.47 4.68
C ARG A 104 0.25 21.90 3.64
N MET A 105 -0.37 20.78 3.99
CA MET A 105 -1.39 20.09 3.20
C MET A 105 -2.72 20.25 3.93
N ILE A 106 -3.27 21.46 3.84
CA ILE A 106 -4.52 21.81 4.53
C ILE A 106 -5.70 21.55 3.61
N HIS A 107 -6.48 20.52 3.95
CA HIS A 107 -7.78 20.29 3.35
C HIS A 107 -8.78 21.24 4.02
N LYS A 108 -9.27 22.23 3.27
CA LYS A 108 -10.17 23.27 3.79
C LYS A 108 -11.61 22.91 3.53
N GLN A 109 -12.48 23.14 4.51
CA GLN A 109 -13.93 23.15 4.29
C GLN A 109 -14.27 24.19 3.21
N PRO A 110 -15.11 23.86 2.21
CA PRO A 110 -15.51 24.83 1.19
C PRO A 110 -16.41 25.94 1.78
N PRO A 111 -16.39 27.18 1.22
CA PRO A 111 -17.18 28.31 1.70
C PRO A 111 -18.70 28.09 1.73
N SER A 112 -19.21 27.11 0.99
CA SER A 112 -20.64 26.74 0.97
C SER A 112 -21.12 26.12 2.30
N GLY A 113 -20.24 25.95 3.30
CA GLY A 113 -20.56 25.47 4.64
C GLY A 113 -20.93 23.98 4.72
N THR A 114 -20.99 23.33 3.58
CA THR A 114 -21.46 21.96 3.36
C THR A 114 -20.24 21.10 2.99
N PRO A 115 -20.11 19.87 3.53
CA PRO A 115 -18.88 19.05 3.45
C PRO A 115 -18.60 18.47 2.04
N TYR A 116 -19.07 19.12 0.98
CA TYR A 116 -19.00 18.59 -0.38
C TYR A 116 -17.56 18.36 -0.82
N SER A 117 -17.31 17.13 -1.25
CA SER A 117 -16.13 16.65 -1.98
C SER A 117 -14.88 16.32 -1.15
N GLN A 118 -15.06 15.92 0.11
CA GLN A 118 -13.98 15.53 1.02
C GLN A 118 -13.03 14.42 0.49
N THR A 119 -13.45 13.64 -0.51
CA THR A 119 -12.61 12.63 -1.18
C THR A 119 -12.24 12.98 -2.62
N LYS A 120 -12.61 14.17 -3.11
CA LYS A 120 -12.26 14.68 -4.46
C LYS A 120 -11.05 15.58 -4.40
N PHE A 121 -11.16 16.68 -3.65
CA PHE A 121 -10.10 17.68 -3.51
C PHE A 121 -9.23 17.30 -2.32
N VAL A 122 -8.11 16.63 -2.60
CA VAL A 122 -7.22 16.07 -1.58
C VAL A 122 -5.77 16.27 -1.98
N HIS A 123 -4.89 16.29 -0.98
CA HIS A 123 -3.46 16.47 -1.21
C HIS A 123 -2.81 15.15 -1.60
N LYS A 124 -2.29 15.06 -2.81
CA LYS A 124 -1.60 13.89 -3.36
C LYS A 124 -0.17 14.25 -3.73
N LEU A 125 0.81 13.75 -2.99
CA LEU A 125 2.24 13.97 -3.25
C LEU A 125 2.89 12.63 -3.62
N VAL A 126 3.39 12.54 -4.85
CA VAL A 126 3.98 11.32 -5.41
C VAL A 126 5.36 11.60 -5.98
N GLY A 127 6.36 10.84 -5.55
CA GLY A 127 7.71 10.89 -6.11
C GLY A 127 7.96 9.91 -7.24
N ALA A 128 8.94 10.22 -8.09
CA ALA A 128 9.37 9.40 -9.22
C ALA A 128 9.78 7.98 -8.79
N THR A 129 9.20 6.98 -9.46
CA THR A 129 9.30 5.54 -9.13
C THR A 129 10.29 4.79 -10.01
N ARG A 130 10.72 5.39 -11.12
CA ARG A 130 11.69 4.79 -12.07
C ARG A 130 13.07 5.44 -12.03
N SER A 131 13.25 6.41 -11.14
CA SER A 131 14.52 7.09 -10.89
C SER A 131 15.52 6.18 -10.18
N ALA A 132 16.82 6.50 -10.30
CA ALA A 132 17.86 5.76 -9.59
C ALA A 132 17.74 5.96 -8.07
N GLN A 133 17.28 7.14 -7.66
CA GLN A 133 17.00 7.50 -6.27
C GLN A 133 15.60 8.10 -6.15
N ARG A 134 14.96 7.90 -5.00
CA ARG A 134 13.70 8.61 -4.69
C ARG A 134 13.98 10.09 -4.46
N PRO A 135 13.04 10.99 -4.81
CA PRO A 135 13.14 12.38 -4.41
C PRO A 135 13.26 12.53 -2.90
N VAL A 136 14.08 13.48 -2.46
CA VAL A 136 14.33 13.78 -1.04
C VAL A 136 13.87 15.19 -0.73
N ILE A 137 13.01 15.37 0.26
CA ILE A 137 12.77 16.67 0.90
C ILE A 137 13.75 16.80 2.06
N ARG A 138 14.69 17.74 1.98
CA ARG A 138 15.71 17.95 3.00
C ARG A 138 15.45 19.22 3.80
N LEU A 139 15.20 19.09 5.10
CA LEU A 139 15.12 20.24 6.00
C LEU A 139 16.52 20.80 6.27
N THR A 140 16.65 22.12 6.17
CA THR A 140 17.87 22.84 6.53
C THR A 140 18.15 22.66 8.02
N ASP A 141 19.41 22.43 8.40
CA ASP A 141 19.78 22.27 9.81
C ASP A 141 19.40 23.50 10.64
N GLN A 142 19.02 23.27 11.91
CA GLN A 142 18.62 24.33 12.84
C GLN A 142 17.41 25.17 12.36
N SER A 143 16.57 24.62 11.49
CA SER A 143 15.32 25.23 11.08
C SER A 143 14.32 25.25 12.22
N THR A 144 13.60 26.36 12.34
CA THR A 144 12.36 26.43 13.11
C THR A 144 11.20 26.40 12.13
N VAL A 145 10.30 25.44 12.32
CA VAL A 145 9.11 25.29 11.47
C VAL A 145 7.85 25.51 12.28
N THR A 146 6.80 26.01 11.63
CA THR A 146 5.48 26.18 12.26
C THR A 146 4.97 24.85 12.81
N ASP A 147 4.24 24.89 13.93
CA ASP A 147 3.76 23.72 14.69
C ASP A 147 4.85 22.70 15.11
N SER A 148 6.15 22.99 14.88
CA SER A 148 7.25 22.04 15.03
C SER A 148 7.09 20.76 14.19
N ILE A 149 6.38 20.84 13.05
CA ILE A 149 6.16 19.74 12.12
C ILE A 149 6.57 20.19 10.71
N LEU A 150 7.43 19.44 10.02
CA LEU A 150 7.87 19.75 8.66
C LEU A 150 6.73 19.55 7.65
N MET A 151 6.11 18.36 7.61
CA MET A 151 4.99 18.06 6.71
C MET A 151 3.70 17.86 7.50
N LEU A 152 2.81 18.85 7.45
CA LEU A 152 1.55 18.85 8.17
C LEU A 152 0.37 18.57 7.24
N PHE A 153 -0.24 17.39 7.35
CA PHE A 153 -1.52 17.09 6.72
C PHE A 153 -2.67 17.22 7.71
N ARG A 154 -3.70 18.00 7.36
CA ARG A 154 -4.79 18.33 8.27
C ARG A 154 -6.05 18.76 7.52
N TYR A 155 -7.21 18.46 8.11
CA TYR A 155 -8.48 19.08 7.73
C TYR A 155 -8.80 20.27 8.65
N GLU A 156 -9.17 21.41 8.06
CA GLU A 156 -9.54 22.65 8.75
C GLU A 156 -10.93 23.15 8.30
N PHE A 157 -11.77 23.48 9.28
CA PHE A 157 -13.03 24.18 9.07
C PHE A 157 -12.80 25.66 8.74
N LEU A 158 -13.85 26.33 8.24
CA LEU A 158 -13.79 27.77 7.93
C LEU A 158 -13.49 28.65 9.16
N ASP A 159 -13.82 28.17 10.36
CA ASP A 159 -13.53 28.85 11.63
C ASP A 159 -12.13 28.55 12.18
N GLY A 160 -11.33 27.74 11.46
CA GLY A 160 -9.98 27.33 11.83
C GLY A 160 -9.92 26.12 12.77
N SER A 161 -11.05 25.57 13.23
CA SER A 161 -11.06 24.32 13.99
C SER A 161 -10.66 23.13 13.10
N THR A 162 -10.24 22.02 13.70
CA THR A 162 -9.67 20.87 12.97
C THR A 162 -10.44 19.58 13.27
N ASP A 163 -10.56 18.69 12.28
CA ASP A 163 -11.16 17.36 12.50
C ASP A 163 -10.54 16.28 11.61
N SER A 164 -9.72 15.44 12.23
CA SER A 164 -9.05 14.32 11.55
C SER A 164 -10.01 13.24 11.02
N SER A 165 -11.24 13.15 11.53
CA SER A 165 -12.24 12.22 11.00
C SER A 165 -12.78 12.65 9.63
N ARG A 166 -12.53 13.90 9.22
CA ARG A 166 -12.94 14.47 7.92
C ARG A 166 -11.79 14.61 6.92
N HIS A 167 -10.60 14.14 7.29
CA HIS A 167 -9.39 14.29 6.51
C HIS A 167 -9.13 13.02 5.69
N TYR A 168 -9.71 12.93 4.50
CA TYR A 168 -9.68 11.72 3.67
C TYR A 168 -8.67 11.80 2.52
N ALA A 169 -8.31 10.63 1.99
CA ALA A 169 -7.59 10.41 0.74
C ALA A 169 -6.28 11.19 0.51
N ALA A 170 -5.71 11.81 1.56
CA ALA A 170 -4.40 12.44 1.50
C ALA A 170 -3.31 11.38 1.28
N GLU A 171 -2.30 11.71 0.47
CA GLU A 171 -1.28 10.76 0.06
C GLU A 171 0.12 11.38 0.10
N LEU A 172 1.04 10.66 0.74
CA LEU A 172 2.47 10.87 0.66
C LEU A 172 3.10 9.55 0.20
N ARG A 173 3.58 9.52 -1.04
CA ARG A 173 4.13 8.29 -1.63
C ARG A 173 5.48 8.53 -2.27
N ASN A 174 6.42 7.64 -1.98
CA ASN A 174 7.69 7.53 -2.71
C ASN A 174 8.56 8.80 -2.69
N ILE A 175 8.52 9.53 -1.56
CA ILE A 175 9.33 10.72 -1.29
C ILE A 175 10.02 10.50 0.04
N ASP A 176 11.34 10.62 0.06
CA ASP A 176 12.14 10.50 1.28
C ASP A 176 12.29 11.86 1.97
N ILE A 177 12.51 11.83 3.28
CA ILE A 177 12.63 13.02 4.12
C ILE A 177 13.95 12.95 4.87
N ASP A 178 14.81 13.94 4.62
CA ASP A 178 16.04 14.14 5.37
C ASP A 178 15.84 15.30 6.34
N MET A 179 15.74 14.98 7.62
CA MET A 179 15.53 15.91 8.71
C MET A 179 16.78 16.68 9.11
N GLY A 180 17.98 16.32 8.60
CA GLY A 180 19.23 16.97 9.01
C GLY A 180 19.41 16.95 10.53
N ASN A 181 19.81 18.07 11.11
CA ASN A 181 19.97 18.28 12.55
C ASN A 181 18.95 19.33 13.06
N ASN A 182 17.78 18.85 13.44
CA ASN A 182 16.59 19.62 13.83
C ASN A 182 15.87 18.98 15.04
N PRO A 183 16.49 18.93 16.24
CA PRO A 183 16.06 18.13 17.40
C PRO A 183 14.64 18.40 17.92
N THR A 184 14.06 19.56 17.59
CA THR A 184 12.72 19.94 18.05
C THR A 184 11.64 19.72 17.00
N VAL A 185 11.98 19.20 15.82
CA VAL A 185 11.06 19.13 14.68
C VAL A 185 10.62 17.68 14.43
N THR A 186 9.32 17.51 14.23
CA THR A 186 8.71 16.28 13.73
C THR A 186 8.72 16.26 12.21
N ALA A 187 9.03 15.12 11.57
CA ALA A 187 9.08 15.05 10.12
C ALA A 187 7.68 15.12 9.50
N VAL A 188 6.75 14.26 9.92
CA VAL A 188 5.40 14.20 9.32
C VAL A 188 4.33 14.03 10.39
N SER A 189 3.19 14.70 10.20
CA SER A 189 1.93 14.38 10.87
C SER A 189 0.82 14.19 9.85
N MET A 190 0.24 12.99 9.80
CA MET A 190 -0.91 12.67 8.95
C MET A 190 -1.98 11.95 9.75
N ASN A 191 -2.70 12.73 10.56
CA ASN A 191 -3.87 12.26 11.27
C ASN A 191 -5.09 12.29 10.33
N GLY A 192 -5.19 11.28 9.47
CA GLY A 192 -6.19 11.14 8.41
C GLY A 192 -7.15 9.97 8.62
N ALA A 193 -8.24 9.96 7.86
CA ALA A 193 -9.32 8.98 7.82
C ALA A 193 -9.18 8.03 6.61
N GLN A 194 -10.28 7.47 6.14
CA GLN A 194 -10.33 6.53 5.02
C GLN A 194 -9.52 7.05 3.83
N TYR A 195 -8.87 6.14 3.12
CA TYR A 195 -8.04 6.42 1.95
C TYR A 195 -6.75 7.22 2.19
N CYS A 196 -6.47 7.70 3.41
CA CYS A 196 -5.19 8.34 3.68
C CYS A 196 -4.05 7.32 3.65
N VAL A 197 -2.96 7.69 2.99
CA VAL A 197 -1.81 6.82 2.69
C VAL A 197 -0.49 7.54 2.96
N MET A 198 0.37 6.87 3.72
CA MET A 198 1.82 7.08 3.63
C MET A 198 2.44 5.79 3.10
N GLU A 199 3.14 5.84 1.97
CA GLU A 199 3.67 4.64 1.32
C GLU A 199 5.09 4.83 0.77
N ASN A 200 5.97 3.89 1.07
CA ASN A 200 7.32 3.84 0.53
C ASN A 200 8.12 5.12 0.81
N VAL A 201 8.18 5.51 2.09
CA VAL A 201 8.86 6.72 2.57
C VAL A 201 9.97 6.32 3.55
N ALA A 202 11.17 6.84 3.34
CA ALA A 202 12.23 6.84 4.33
C ALA A 202 12.34 8.21 5.01
N ILE A 203 12.50 8.21 6.32
CA ILE A 203 12.78 9.39 7.14
C ILE A 203 14.13 9.16 7.81
N ASN A 204 15.08 10.07 7.60
CA ASN A 204 16.40 10.01 8.21
C ASN A 204 16.86 11.38 8.71
N GLY A 205 17.85 11.42 9.59
CA GLY A 205 18.46 12.65 10.08
C GLY A 205 19.52 12.37 11.12
N GLU A 206 20.35 13.37 11.41
CA GLU A 206 21.30 13.32 12.53
C GLU A 206 20.55 13.39 13.86
N ASP A 207 19.63 14.35 13.99
CA ASP A 207 18.81 14.56 15.19
C ASP A 207 17.49 15.23 14.82
N PHE A 208 16.38 14.72 15.35
CA PHE A 208 15.03 15.26 15.18
C PHE A 208 14.09 14.71 16.25
N ASP A 209 12.94 15.34 16.48
CA ASP A 209 12.06 14.94 17.58
C ASP A 209 11.34 13.62 17.27
N THR A 210 10.47 13.63 16.27
CA THR A 210 9.63 12.48 15.94
C THR A 210 9.63 12.24 14.44
N GLY A 211 9.77 10.99 13.99
CA GLY A 211 9.60 10.64 12.58
C GLY A 211 8.16 10.86 12.13
N ILE A 212 7.23 10.08 12.68
CA ILE A 212 5.79 10.23 12.41
C ILE A 212 5.03 10.53 13.69
N TYR A 213 4.32 11.66 13.72
CA TYR A 213 3.40 12.03 14.79
C TYR A 213 1.95 11.83 14.34
N ASN A 214 1.27 10.87 14.95
CA ASN A 214 -0.07 10.38 14.58
C ASN A 214 -0.16 9.79 13.17
N LEU A 215 -0.65 8.56 13.14
CA LEU A 215 -0.82 7.76 11.95
C LEU A 215 -2.21 8.00 11.33
N PRO A 216 -2.35 7.78 10.00
CA PRO A 216 -3.64 7.51 9.38
C PRO A 216 -4.37 6.39 10.14
N GLY A 217 -5.66 6.61 10.39
CA GLY A 217 -6.58 5.67 11.03
C GLY A 217 -7.98 5.80 10.40
N SER A 218 -9.03 5.22 11.00
CA SER A 218 -10.36 5.08 10.38
C SER A 218 -10.29 4.59 8.93
N GLY A 219 -9.56 3.52 8.63
CA GLY A 219 -9.49 3.04 7.24
C GLY A 219 -8.43 3.72 6.38
N GLY A 220 -7.50 4.48 6.96
CA GLY A 220 -6.22 4.85 6.36
C GLY A 220 -5.11 3.85 6.71
N SER A 221 -4.01 3.82 5.94
CA SER A 221 -2.87 2.94 6.23
C SER A 221 -1.51 3.54 5.94
N VAL A 222 -0.49 2.89 6.52
CA VAL A 222 0.92 3.25 6.42
C VAL A 222 1.69 2.04 5.92
N ARG A 223 2.50 2.20 4.85
CA ARG A 223 3.12 1.06 4.15
C ARG A 223 4.57 1.31 3.79
N ASN A 224 5.40 0.29 3.96
CA ASN A 224 6.83 0.30 3.63
C ASN A 224 7.57 1.55 4.11
N ILE A 225 7.50 1.80 5.42
CA ILE A 225 8.13 2.96 6.05
C ILE A 225 9.47 2.57 6.66
N LYS A 226 10.47 3.43 6.48
CA LYS A 226 11.76 3.32 7.16
C LYS A 226 12.04 4.60 7.94
N ILE A 227 12.38 4.50 9.22
CA ILE A 227 12.80 5.66 10.02
C ILE A 227 14.15 5.33 10.67
N THR A 228 15.14 6.18 10.40
CA THR A 228 16.50 6.05 10.92
C THR A 228 16.88 7.32 11.67
N GLY A 229 17.17 7.21 12.97
CA GLY A 229 17.44 8.39 13.82
C GLY A 229 16.17 8.94 14.49
N GLY A 230 16.32 10.11 15.11
CA GLY A 230 15.28 10.83 15.85
C GLY A 230 15.11 10.37 17.30
N ARG A 231 14.47 11.18 18.14
CA ARG A 231 14.16 10.81 19.53
C ARG A 231 13.09 9.72 19.59
N ILE A 232 12.01 9.90 18.84
CA ILE A 232 10.94 8.93 18.68
C ILE A 232 10.78 8.56 17.19
N GLY A 233 10.67 7.27 16.88
CA GLY A 233 10.40 6.82 15.51
C GLY A 233 8.97 7.17 15.09
N ILE A 234 7.99 6.58 15.79
CA ILE A 234 6.56 6.84 15.60
C ILE A 234 5.92 7.12 16.96
N ASN A 235 5.13 8.19 17.03
CA ASN A 235 4.35 8.56 18.21
C ASN A 235 2.86 8.66 17.87
N GLN A 236 2.09 7.63 18.25
CA GLN A 236 0.64 7.59 18.10
C GLN A 236 -0.02 8.07 19.40
N SER A 237 -0.55 9.30 19.38
CA SER A 237 -1.05 10.01 20.57
C SER A 237 -2.50 10.49 20.45
N ASN A 238 -3.16 10.21 19.33
CA ASN A 238 -4.55 10.62 19.09
C ASN A 238 -5.51 9.43 19.09
N TYR A 239 -6.73 9.64 19.58
CA TYR A 239 -7.77 8.61 19.64
C TYR A 239 -8.36 8.34 18.25
N ARG A 240 -7.64 7.55 17.45
CA ARG A 240 -7.98 7.20 16.07
C ARG A 240 -8.23 5.69 15.91
N PRO A 241 -9.19 5.28 15.08
CA PRO A 241 -9.50 3.87 14.87
C PRO A 241 -8.42 3.16 14.07
N ASN A 242 -7.92 2.04 14.58
CA ASN A 242 -7.07 1.06 13.86
C ASN A 242 -6.00 1.62 12.92
N PRO A 243 -5.07 2.46 13.40
CA PRO A 243 -3.87 2.71 12.60
C PRO A 243 -3.21 1.39 12.20
N THR A 244 -3.02 1.20 10.90
CA THR A 244 -2.50 -0.05 10.35
C THR A 244 -1.20 0.23 9.60
N ILE A 245 -0.13 -0.47 10.00
CA ILE A 245 1.22 -0.34 9.44
C ILE A 245 1.62 -1.67 8.80
N VAL A 246 2.05 -1.64 7.54
CA VAL A 246 2.55 -2.81 6.81
C VAL A 246 3.97 -2.56 6.32
N GLY A 247 4.95 -3.34 6.75
CA GLY A 247 6.34 -3.12 6.35
C GLY A 247 6.96 -1.93 7.08
N LEU A 248 7.30 -2.11 8.36
CA LEU A 248 7.91 -1.06 9.19
C LEU A 248 9.39 -1.36 9.45
N ARG A 249 10.26 -0.38 9.26
CA ARG A 249 11.66 -0.41 9.70
C ARG A 249 11.95 0.76 10.63
N LEU A 250 12.33 0.46 11.86
CA LEU A 250 12.78 1.45 12.84
C LEU A 250 14.20 1.11 13.28
N SER A 251 15.07 2.10 13.23
CA SER A 251 16.46 1.96 13.68
C SER A 251 17.01 3.26 14.20
N CYS A 252 17.93 3.17 15.14
CA CYS A 252 18.70 4.31 15.62
C CYS A 252 17.91 5.44 16.31
N GLN A 253 16.72 5.15 16.87
CA GLN A 253 16.03 6.10 17.73
C GLN A 253 16.80 6.26 19.06
N SER A 254 16.83 7.47 19.62
CA SER A 254 17.53 7.73 20.89
C SER A 254 16.71 7.45 22.14
N GLU A 255 15.37 7.44 22.06
CA GLU A 255 14.48 7.19 23.21
C GLU A 255 13.50 6.05 22.94
N ILE A 256 12.67 6.15 21.89
CA ILE A 256 11.60 5.18 21.63
C ILE A 256 11.50 4.86 20.15
N GLY A 257 11.43 3.56 19.79
CA GLY A 257 11.08 3.14 18.44
C GLY A 257 9.63 3.50 18.10
N LEU A 258 8.69 2.72 18.65
CA LEU A 258 7.25 2.90 18.48
C LEU A 258 6.60 3.22 19.82
N ARG A 259 6.03 4.42 19.95
CA ARG A 259 5.22 4.81 21.10
C ARG A 259 3.74 4.82 20.71
N ILE A 260 2.92 4.09 21.45
CA ILE A 260 1.46 4.13 21.31
C ILE A 260 0.91 4.61 22.64
N GLY A 261 0.62 5.92 22.72
CA GLY A 261 0.04 6.52 23.91
C GLY A 261 -1.48 6.56 23.89
N GLU A 262 -2.10 6.57 22.71
CA GLU A 262 -3.55 6.68 22.55
C GLU A 262 -3.99 6.15 21.19
N SER A 263 -5.02 5.31 21.17
CA SER A 263 -5.64 4.77 19.96
C SER A 263 -7.02 4.20 20.28
N ARG A 264 -7.91 4.19 19.29
CA ARG A 264 -9.22 3.55 19.40
C ARG A 264 -9.13 2.16 18.77
N GLY A 265 -9.10 1.12 19.60
CA GLY A 265 -8.73 -0.22 19.17
C GLY A 265 -7.22 -0.35 18.97
N ALA A 266 -6.79 -1.44 18.32
CA ALA A 266 -5.38 -1.76 18.21
C ALA A 266 -4.68 -0.99 17.07
N VAL A 267 -3.47 -0.48 17.36
CA VAL A 267 -2.49 -0.25 16.29
C VAL A 267 -2.02 -1.61 15.81
N THR A 268 -2.18 -1.89 14.52
CA THR A 268 -1.84 -3.19 13.93
C THR A 268 -0.59 -3.05 13.07
N VAL A 269 0.47 -3.78 13.41
CA VAL A 269 1.76 -3.74 12.72
C VAL A 269 2.06 -5.12 12.13
N ILE A 270 2.15 -5.18 10.81
CA ILE A 270 2.38 -6.42 10.04
C ILE A 270 3.66 -6.30 9.23
N GLY A 271 4.57 -7.27 9.32
CA GLY A 271 5.85 -7.20 8.61
C GLY A 271 6.70 -6.07 9.16
N PHE A 272 7.48 -6.33 10.21
CA PHE A 272 8.26 -5.26 10.84
C PHE A 272 9.67 -5.67 11.27
N ALA A 273 10.54 -4.68 11.35
CA ALA A 273 11.87 -4.77 11.89
C ALA A 273 12.16 -3.55 12.75
N ILE A 274 12.32 -3.76 14.06
CA ILE A 274 12.72 -2.72 15.00
C ILE A 274 14.09 -3.11 15.54
N SER A 275 15.05 -2.21 15.43
CA SER A 275 16.41 -2.43 15.92
C SER A 275 16.87 -1.26 16.76
N GLY A 276 17.33 -1.54 17.98
CA GLY A 276 17.99 -0.54 18.80
C GLY A 276 19.41 -0.31 18.27
N SER A 277 19.82 0.95 18.14
CA SER A 277 21.24 1.29 17.98
C SER A 277 21.99 1.28 19.31
N SER A 278 21.25 1.30 20.43
CA SER A 278 21.82 1.56 21.74
C SER A 278 22.15 0.26 22.47
N THR A 279 23.28 0.28 23.17
CA THR A 279 23.51 -0.57 24.35
C THR A 279 22.87 0.05 25.61
N ASP A 280 22.12 1.14 25.42
CA ASP A 280 21.46 1.89 26.48
C ASP A 280 20.18 1.15 26.88
N ALA A 281 20.07 0.85 28.16
CA ALA A 281 18.91 0.15 28.69
C ALA A 281 17.66 1.05 28.75
N ASP A 282 17.83 2.38 28.65
CA ASP A 282 16.73 3.35 28.70
C ASP A 282 16.00 3.51 27.36
N TYR A 283 16.55 3.00 26.26
CA TYR A 283 15.86 2.94 24.97
C TYR A 283 14.75 1.88 25.00
N LEU A 284 13.55 2.25 24.53
CA LEU A 284 12.41 1.34 24.40
C LEU A 284 12.07 1.08 22.93
N PRO A 285 12.29 -0.13 22.38
CA PRO A 285 11.86 -0.44 21.02
C PRO A 285 10.36 -0.22 20.81
N ILE A 286 9.52 -0.67 21.76
CA ILE A 286 8.09 -0.40 21.81
C ILE A 286 7.69 0.05 23.22
N SER A 287 6.91 1.12 23.32
CA SER A 287 6.35 1.63 24.58
C SER A 287 4.85 1.84 24.46
N LEU A 288 4.11 1.22 25.38
CA LEU A 288 2.66 1.34 25.58
C LEU A 288 2.43 1.94 26.98
N PRO A 289 2.57 3.27 27.15
CA PRO A 289 2.30 3.90 28.43
C PRO A 289 0.84 3.69 28.84
N SER A 290 0.60 3.48 30.14
CA SER A 290 -0.72 3.19 30.68
C SER A 290 -1.70 4.30 30.28
N ASN A 291 -2.73 3.94 29.51
CA ASN A 291 -3.83 4.85 29.19
C ASN A 291 -5.17 4.13 29.34
N TYR A 292 -5.42 3.67 30.58
CA TYR A 292 -6.68 3.06 30.94
C TYR A 292 -7.76 4.12 31.18
N ASN A 293 -8.87 4.03 30.46
CA ASN A 293 -10.02 4.89 30.67
C ASN A 293 -10.97 4.28 31.71
N VAL A 294 -10.82 4.70 32.96
CA VAL A 294 -11.64 4.24 34.11
C VAL A 294 -13.15 4.42 33.88
N THR A 295 -13.57 5.51 33.25
CA THR A 295 -15.01 5.81 33.04
C THR A 295 -15.64 4.91 31.98
N GLY A 296 -14.83 4.37 31.06
CA GLY A 296 -15.28 3.51 29.98
C GLY A 296 -14.80 2.07 30.08
N SER A 297 -14.15 1.68 31.19
CA SER A 297 -13.56 0.35 31.39
C SER A 297 -12.79 -0.21 30.18
N VAL A 298 -11.99 0.63 29.51
CA VAL A 298 -11.25 0.22 28.31
C VAL A 298 -9.80 0.62 28.34
N SER A 299 -8.93 -0.31 27.95
CA SER A 299 -7.58 0.04 27.59
C SER A 299 -7.54 0.77 26.26
N ARG A 300 -6.67 1.76 26.20
CA ARG A 300 -6.34 2.53 25.02
C ARG A 300 -4.90 2.23 24.69
N ALA A 301 -4.53 2.33 23.41
CA ALA A 301 -3.22 1.95 22.91
C ALA A 301 -2.96 0.43 22.79
N ASN A 302 -3.99 -0.36 22.50
CA ASN A 302 -3.86 -1.78 22.18
C ASN A 302 -2.93 -2.01 20.97
N LEU A 303 -2.28 -3.18 20.90
CA LEU A 303 -1.26 -3.50 19.90
C LEU A 303 -1.41 -4.91 19.33
N ASN A 304 -1.43 -5.01 18.00
CA ASN A 304 -1.23 -6.26 17.28
C ASN A 304 0.14 -6.26 16.58
N LEU A 305 0.95 -7.29 16.83
CA LEU A 305 2.21 -7.53 16.12
C LEU A 305 2.16 -8.83 15.34
N ILE A 306 2.34 -8.77 14.02
CA ILE A 306 2.24 -9.93 13.14
C ILE A 306 3.47 -9.97 12.23
N ASP A 307 4.17 -11.11 12.20
CA ASP A 307 5.34 -11.34 11.33
C ASP A 307 6.40 -10.23 11.48
N GLY A 308 7.33 -10.35 12.42
CA GLY A 308 8.35 -9.32 12.57
C GLY A 308 9.48 -9.63 13.54
N THR A 309 10.42 -8.70 13.63
CA THR A 309 11.63 -8.83 14.45
C THR A 309 11.87 -7.61 15.33
N ILE A 310 12.30 -7.84 16.57
CA ILE A 310 12.83 -6.82 17.47
C ILE A 310 14.25 -7.24 17.90
N ASP A 311 15.27 -6.50 17.46
CA ASP A 311 16.68 -6.70 17.83
C ASP A 311 17.14 -5.62 18.80
N PHE A 312 17.20 -5.94 20.09
CA PHE A 312 17.60 -5.01 21.15
C PHE A 312 18.54 -5.66 22.15
N ARG A 313 19.81 -5.26 22.16
CA ARG A 313 20.87 -6.01 22.85
C ARG A 313 21.41 -5.35 24.11
N ALA A 314 20.70 -4.38 24.68
CA ALA A 314 21.09 -3.75 25.94
C ALA A 314 20.93 -4.73 27.11
N ALA A 315 21.91 -4.75 28.02
CA ALA A 315 21.85 -5.59 29.21
C ALA A 315 20.73 -5.09 30.13
N GLY A 316 19.79 -5.98 30.49
CA GLY A 316 18.63 -5.64 31.32
C GLY A 316 17.55 -4.82 30.60
N GLY A 317 17.72 -4.51 29.31
CA GLY A 317 16.74 -3.75 28.53
C GLY A 317 15.49 -4.55 28.18
N THR A 318 14.36 -3.83 28.07
CA THR A 318 13.05 -4.38 27.73
C THR A 318 12.65 -4.03 26.30
N ALA A 319 12.28 -5.03 25.50
CA ALA A 319 11.88 -4.83 24.10
C ALA A 319 10.48 -4.22 23.95
N ILE A 320 9.52 -4.67 24.76
CA ILE A 320 8.14 -4.15 24.77
C ILE A 320 7.79 -3.77 26.20
N ASP A 321 7.64 -2.48 26.45
CA ASP A 321 7.18 -1.95 27.74
C ASP A 321 5.66 -1.75 27.70
N ASN A 322 4.91 -2.67 28.31
CA ASN A 322 3.45 -2.66 28.32
C ASN A 322 2.90 -2.29 29.70
N LYS A 323 2.41 -1.05 29.84
CA LYS A 323 1.89 -0.53 31.11
C LYS A 323 0.38 -0.64 31.25
N ASN A 324 -0.27 -1.64 30.62
CA ASN A 324 -1.68 -2.07 30.76
C ASN A 324 -2.52 -1.99 29.46
N ALA A 325 -1.91 -2.16 28.28
CA ALA A 325 -2.57 -2.27 26.98
C ALA A 325 -2.79 -3.73 26.57
N ASP A 326 -3.85 -4.03 25.82
CA ASP A 326 -4.02 -5.35 25.23
C ASP A 326 -2.98 -5.55 24.12
N VAL A 327 -2.27 -6.67 24.16
CA VAL A 327 -1.22 -7.00 23.21
C VAL A 327 -1.43 -8.41 22.69
N VAL A 328 -1.48 -8.57 21.37
CA VAL A 328 -1.44 -9.88 20.70
C VAL A 328 -0.26 -9.92 19.74
N MET A 329 0.52 -11.01 19.78
CA MET A 329 1.64 -11.24 18.88
C MET A 329 1.49 -12.57 18.13
N LYS A 330 1.86 -12.59 16.85
CA LYS A 330 1.89 -13.79 16.00
C LYS A 330 3.15 -13.83 15.17
N ASN A 331 3.90 -14.93 15.29
CA ASN A 331 5.16 -15.16 14.59
C ASN A 331 6.16 -13.98 14.71
N VAL A 332 6.38 -13.52 15.94
CA VAL A 332 7.31 -12.42 16.24
C VAL A 332 8.61 -12.98 16.78
N TYR A 333 9.73 -12.42 16.37
CA TYR A 333 11.05 -12.82 16.82
C TYR A 333 11.69 -11.69 17.62
N ILE A 334 12.16 -12.00 18.82
CA ILE A 334 12.73 -11.00 19.71
C ILE A 334 14.08 -11.48 20.22
N ARG A 335 15.07 -10.59 20.19
CA ARG A 335 16.35 -10.74 20.88
C ARG A 335 16.49 -9.57 21.83
N ALA A 336 16.27 -9.81 23.12
CA ALA A 336 16.36 -8.83 24.20
C ALA A 336 16.57 -9.50 25.56
N ALA A 337 16.97 -8.74 26.59
CA ALA A 337 17.07 -9.27 27.95
C ALA A 337 15.68 -9.55 28.54
N ASN A 338 14.73 -8.63 28.37
CA ASN A 338 13.31 -8.86 28.60
C ASN A 338 12.57 -8.70 27.27
N LEU A 339 11.82 -9.73 26.87
CA LEU A 339 11.07 -9.74 25.61
C LEU A 339 9.84 -8.82 25.71
N ILE A 340 9.12 -8.90 26.83
CA ILE A 340 8.01 -8.01 27.17
C ILE A 340 7.91 -7.89 28.70
N ASP A 341 7.60 -6.68 29.18
CA ASP A 341 7.21 -6.40 30.56
C ASP A 341 5.75 -5.93 30.52
N SER A 342 4.81 -6.83 30.87
CA SER A 342 3.39 -6.49 30.98
C SER A 342 3.04 -6.34 32.47
N GLY A 343 2.65 -5.13 32.85
CA GLY A 343 2.25 -4.82 34.23
C GLY A 343 0.77 -5.13 34.48
N SER A 344 0.46 -5.76 35.61
CA SER A 344 -0.90 -5.91 36.11
C SER A 344 -1.29 -4.74 37.03
N VAL A 345 -2.55 -4.31 36.94
CA VAL A 345 -3.18 -3.48 37.97
C VAL A 345 -3.39 -4.29 39.28
N ASN A 346 -3.24 -5.63 39.24
CA ASN A 346 -3.62 -6.56 40.32
C ASN A 346 -2.57 -7.59 40.81
N GLY A 347 -1.28 -7.50 40.45
CA GLY A 347 -0.20 -8.09 41.26
C GLY A 347 0.65 -9.26 40.73
N SER A 348 0.59 -9.64 39.44
CA SER A 348 1.71 -10.35 38.78
C SER A 348 2.36 -9.41 37.74
N ASN A 349 3.67 -9.17 37.84
CA ASN A 349 4.42 -8.63 36.71
C ASN A 349 4.79 -9.82 35.84
N ASP A 350 4.23 -9.92 34.65
CA ASP A 350 4.61 -10.96 33.69
C ASP A 350 5.72 -10.44 32.80
N ILE A 351 6.94 -10.57 33.32
CA ILE A 351 8.17 -10.29 32.59
C ILE A 351 8.57 -11.56 31.85
N LEU A 352 8.37 -11.58 30.54
CA LEU A 352 8.91 -12.64 29.71
C LEU A 352 10.39 -12.38 29.47
N THR A 353 11.24 -13.17 30.13
CA THR A 353 12.70 -13.03 30.01
C THR A 353 13.24 -13.64 28.71
N GLY A 354 14.31 -13.05 28.19
CA GLY A 354 14.98 -13.45 26.96
C GLY A 354 16.50 -13.58 27.13
N ASN A 355 17.22 -13.39 26.02
CA ASN A 355 18.67 -13.34 26.00
C ASN A 355 19.17 -12.40 24.89
N VAL A 356 20.02 -11.43 25.23
CA VAL A 356 20.58 -10.45 24.28
C VAL A 356 21.43 -11.06 23.16
N SER A 357 21.86 -12.32 23.29
CA SER A 357 22.70 -13.03 22.30
C SER A 357 21.92 -14.03 21.45
N ARG A 358 20.63 -14.27 21.71
CA ARG A 358 19.84 -15.32 21.03
C ARG A 358 18.46 -14.81 20.63
N TRP A 359 17.97 -15.28 19.49
CA TRP A 359 16.61 -15.03 19.05
C TRP A 359 15.62 -15.97 19.74
N TYR A 360 14.49 -15.42 20.14
CA TYR A 360 13.31 -16.15 20.58
C TYR A 360 12.22 -15.97 19.55
N ARG A 361 11.56 -17.06 19.16
CA ARG A 361 10.32 -16.99 18.38
C ARG A 361 9.14 -17.04 19.35
N ILE A 362 8.25 -16.09 19.20
CA ILE A 362 6.95 -16.02 19.82
C ILE A 362 5.95 -16.41 18.72
N PRO A 363 5.59 -17.71 18.61
CA PRO A 363 4.62 -18.15 17.61
C PRO A 363 3.25 -17.49 17.86
N GLN A 364 2.89 -17.34 19.12
CA GLN A 364 1.70 -16.65 19.59
C GLN A 364 1.98 -16.08 20.99
N TYR A 365 1.41 -14.91 21.29
CA TYR A 365 1.33 -14.34 22.63
C TYR A 365 0.07 -13.50 22.73
N GLN A 366 -0.50 -13.43 23.93
CA GLN A 366 -1.60 -12.51 24.25
C GLN A 366 -1.43 -12.02 25.68
N PHE A 367 -1.65 -10.73 25.89
CA PHE A 367 -1.91 -10.13 27.18
C PHE A 367 -3.17 -9.31 27.02
N ILE A 368 -4.21 -9.62 27.79
CA ILE A 368 -5.47 -8.90 27.77
C ILE A 368 -5.69 -8.36 29.18
N ASN A 369 -5.91 -7.05 29.30
CA ASN A 369 -6.00 -6.42 30.59
C ASN A 369 -7.33 -6.79 31.28
N GLY A 370 -7.27 -7.65 32.30
CA GLY A 370 -8.46 -8.08 33.04
C GLY A 370 -9.21 -6.98 33.81
N SER A 371 -8.76 -5.71 33.76
CA SER A 371 -9.52 -4.56 34.25
C SER A 371 -10.35 -3.87 33.17
N ASP A 372 -10.09 -4.13 31.89
CA ASP A 372 -11.01 -3.71 30.83
C ASP A 372 -12.03 -4.80 30.52
N ASP A 373 -13.16 -4.37 29.95
CA ASP A 373 -14.28 -5.24 29.60
C ASP A 373 -14.00 -6.05 28.30
N SER A 374 -12.75 -6.48 28.10
CA SER A 374 -12.31 -7.32 26.97
C SER A 374 -12.49 -8.80 27.27
N HIS A 375 -12.95 -9.54 26.26
CA HIS A 375 -13.25 -10.97 26.40
C HIS A 375 -12.21 -11.86 25.73
N ILE A 376 -11.93 -13.01 26.35
CA ILE A 376 -11.16 -14.12 25.78
C ILE A 376 -12.09 -15.34 25.72
N ASN A 377 -12.25 -15.93 24.54
CA ASN A 377 -13.05 -17.13 24.35
C ASN A 377 -12.34 -18.11 23.41
N PHE A 378 -12.21 -19.37 23.85
CA PHE A 378 -11.61 -20.46 23.08
C PHE A 378 -12.58 -21.63 23.02
N ASP A 379 -12.93 -22.07 21.80
CA ASP A 379 -13.83 -23.20 21.55
C ASP A 379 -15.15 -23.09 22.35
N GLY A 380 -15.72 -21.89 22.40
CA GLY A 380 -16.96 -21.59 23.11
C GLY A 380 -16.80 -21.46 24.64
N ILE A 381 -15.58 -21.51 25.17
CA ILE A 381 -15.29 -21.41 26.61
C ILE A 381 -14.66 -20.04 26.92
N ASP A 382 -15.38 -19.23 27.70
CA ASP A 382 -14.86 -17.97 28.24
C ASP A 382 -13.71 -18.25 29.21
N GLN A 383 -12.55 -17.68 28.90
CA GLN A 383 -11.37 -17.75 29.75
C GLN A 383 -11.35 -16.56 30.71
N ASN A 384 -10.84 -16.78 31.93
CA ASN A 384 -10.56 -15.68 32.82
C ASN A 384 -9.37 -14.90 32.23
N PRO A 385 -9.44 -13.56 32.04
CA PRO A 385 -8.35 -12.77 31.45
C PRO A 385 -7.08 -12.69 32.33
N LEU A 386 -6.90 -13.59 33.30
CA LEU A 386 -5.89 -13.49 34.35
C LEU A 386 -5.07 -14.77 34.61
N ASP A 387 -5.23 -15.87 33.87
CA ASP A 387 -4.58 -17.14 34.27
C ASP A 387 -3.85 -17.95 33.19
N ASP A 388 -3.76 -17.54 31.92
CA ASP A 388 -3.05 -18.35 30.89
C ASP A 388 -2.21 -17.51 29.92
N ASP A 389 -1.03 -17.09 30.38
CA ASP A 389 0.09 -16.68 29.52
C ASP A 389 0.64 -17.91 28.79
N TYR A 390 0.03 -18.27 27.66
CA TYR A 390 0.51 -19.37 26.83
C TYR A 390 1.77 -18.96 26.06
N VAL A 391 2.95 -19.40 26.53
CA VAL A 391 4.23 -19.20 25.85
C VAL A 391 4.87 -20.56 25.54
N ASP A 392 4.64 -21.08 24.34
CA ASP A 392 5.47 -22.15 23.79
C ASP A 392 6.75 -21.50 23.21
N TYR A 393 7.87 -21.60 23.94
CA TYR A 393 9.16 -21.06 23.52
C TYR A 393 10.09 -22.21 23.09
N VAL A 394 10.37 -22.30 21.80
CA VAL A 394 11.46 -23.12 21.27
C VAL A 394 12.48 -22.17 20.67
N ALA A 395 13.75 -22.30 21.07
CA ALA A 395 14.85 -21.62 20.38
C ALA A 395 14.95 -22.20 18.95
N PRO A 396 14.48 -21.49 17.91
CA PRO A 396 14.48 -22.04 16.57
C PRO A 396 15.87 -21.88 15.96
N VAL A 397 16.18 -22.70 14.96
CA VAL A 397 17.22 -22.36 13.99
C VAL A 397 16.68 -21.18 13.16
N TRP A 398 17.26 -20.00 13.35
CA TRP A 398 16.88 -18.77 12.66
C TRP A 398 17.37 -18.82 11.21
N ASN A 399 16.45 -19.02 10.26
CA ASN A 399 16.74 -19.10 8.83
C ASN A 399 16.22 -17.89 8.02
N TYR A 400 15.57 -16.92 8.66
CA TYR A 400 14.99 -15.74 8.01
C TYR A 400 15.81 -14.49 8.34
N THR A 401 15.62 -13.39 7.62
CA THR A 401 16.12 -12.06 7.99
C THR A 401 14.96 -11.11 8.30
N ALA A 402 15.27 -9.98 8.92
CA ALA A 402 14.29 -8.95 9.25
C ALA A 402 13.58 -8.40 8.00
N ASP A 403 14.24 -8.41 6.84
CA ASP A 403 13.66 -7.93 5.59
C ASP A 403 12.60 -8.87 5.01
N ASP A 404 12.49 -10.10 5.49
CA ASP A 404 11.69 -11.14 4.83
C ASP A 404 10.31 -11.20 5.42
N MET A 405 10.28 -10.99 6.73
CA MET A 405 9.07 -10.60 7.44
C MET A 405 8.44 -9.39 6.76
N ILE A 406 9.21 -8.39 6.32
CA ILE A 406 8.66 -7.20 5.68
C ILE A 406 8.20 -7.47 4.24
N ARG A 407 9.08 -8.03 3.40
CA ARG A 407 8.79 -8.21 1.97
C ARG A 407 7.68 -9.21 1.68
N LYS A 408 7.43 -10.13 2.61
CA LYS A 408 6.24 -10.98 2.56
C LYS A 408 4.94 -10.19 2.49
N HIS A 409 4.86 -9.02 3.12
CA HIS A 409 3.62 -8.22 3.16
C HIS A 409 3.62 -7.01 2.26
N VAL A 410 4.80 -6.46 1.93
CA VAL A 410 4.90 -5.31 1.03
C VAL A 410 4.93 -5.78 -0.42
N CYS A 411 4.08 -5.22 -1.27
CA CYS A 411 4.23 -5.37 -2.71
C CYS A 411 5.32 -4.40 -3.17
N GLN A 412 6.52 -4.93 -3.46
CA GLN A 412 7.69 -4.11 -3.81
C GLN A 412 7.50 -3.38 -5.15
N PHE A 413 6.71 -3.93 -6.06
CA PHE A 413 6.47 -3.36 -7.38
C PHE A 413 4.97 -3.28 -7.67
N PHE A 414 4.50 -2.06 -7.95
CA PHE A 414 3.20 -1.80 -8.56
C PHE A 414 3.44 -1.03 -9.86
N PRO A 415 2.72 -1.34 -10.95
CA PRO A 415 2.72 -0.55 -12.19
C PRO A 415 2.47 0.94 -11.93
N THR A 416 3.18 1.82 -12.64
CA THR A 416 3.04 3.29 -12.51
C THR A 416 2.93 3.96 -13.87
N HIS A 417 2.52 5.22 -13.89
CA HIS A 417 2.39 6.00 -15.13
C HIS A 417 3.74 6.31 -15.81
N GLU A 418 4.85 6.20 -15.07
CA GLU A 418 6.20 6.49 -15.59
C GLU A 418 6.76 5.39 -16.50
N GLN A 419 6.11 4.23 -16.57
CA GLN A 419 6.49 3.15 -17.49
C GLN A 419 5.88 3.35 -18.88
N SER A 420 6.19 2.45 -19.82
CA SER A 420 5.46 2.43 -21.09
C SER A 420 4.01 2.00 -20.83
N VAL A 421 3.09 2.94 -20.95
CA VAL A 421 1.66 2.72 -20.75
C VAL A 421 0.89 2.87 -22.05
N ILE A 422 -0.31 2.31 -22.06
CA ILE A 422 -1.37 2.57 -23.02
C ILE A 422 -2.26 3.63 -22.39
N ASN A 423 -2.33 4.82 -22.96
CA ASN A 423 -3.24 5.85 -22.48
C ASN A 423 -4.57 5.73 -23.25
N VAL A 424 -5.65 5.40 -22.54
CA VAL A 424 -6.93 5.09 -23.20
C VAL A 424 -7.50 6.26 -24.00
N CYS A 425 -7.24 7.51 -23.59
CA CYS A 425 -7.70 8.68 -24.33
C CYS A 425 -6.94 8.86 -25.65
N THR A 426 -5.61 8.75 -25.62
CA THR A 426 -4.78 9.05 -26.81
C THR A 426 -4.65 7.86 -27.76
N ASP A 427 -4.63 6.65 -27.23
CA ASP A 427 -4.29 5.45 -28.00
C ASP A 427 -5.55 4.70 -28.47
N TYR A 428 -6.67 4.89 -27.76
CA TYR A 428 -7.95 4.21 -28.02
C TYR A 428 -9.15 5.16 -28.17
N SER A 429 -8.91 6.48 -28.20
CA SER A 429 -9.94 7.51 -28.42
C SER A 429 -11.10 7.46 -27.42
N VAL A 430 -10.84 7.05 -26.18
CA VAL A 430 -11.82 7.05 -25.09
C VAL A 430 -12.11 8.49 -24.64
N SER A 431 -13.39 8.85 -24.57
CA SER A 431 -13.87 10.22 -24.34
C SER A 431 -14.06 10.51 -22.85
N ARG A 432 -13.00 11.03 -22.23
CA ARG A 432 -13.08 11.50 -20.84
C ARG A 432 -14.09 12.64 -20.70
N ASP A 433 -14.77 12.69 -19.56
CA ASP A 433 -15.74 13.72 -19.16
C ASP A 433 -16.90 13.89 -20.17
N ASP A 434 -17.24 12.81 -20.89
CA ASP A 434 -18.36 12.72 -21.86
C ASP A 434 -19.32 11.60 -21.43
N ASP A 435 -20.61 11.91 -21.31
CA ASP A 435 -21.65 10.93 -20.95
C ASP A 435 -22.45 10.44 -22.16
N SER A 436 -22.02 10.77 -23.38
CA SER A 436 -22.75 10.44 -24.61
C SER A 436 -22.43 9.05 -25.18
N ASP A 437 -21.36 8.41 -24.74
CA ASP A 437 -20.92 7.09 -25.20
C ASP A 437 -20.56 6.12 -24.05
N ASP A 438 -20.02 4.95 -24.41
CA ASP A 438 -19.65 3.89 -23.48
C ASP A 438 -18.15 3.62 -23.56
N ASP A 439 -17.42 4.23 -22.63
CA ASP A 439 -15.97 4.16 -22.54
C ASP A 439 -15.44 2.75 -22.29
N ALA A 440 -16.28 1.82 -21.79
CA ALA A 440 -15.88 0.44 -21.57
C ALA A 440 -15.40 -0.24 -22.86
N ILE A 441 -15.90 0.18 -24.02
CA ILE A 441 -15.52 -0.40 -25.32
C ILE A 441 -14.03 -0.16 -25.60
N GLY A 442 -13.58 1.10 -25.50
CA GLY A 442 -12.19 1.45 -25.76
C GLY A 442 -11.25 0.97 -24.65
N ILE A 443 -11.69 1.04 -23.39
CA ILE A 443 -10.92 0.51 -22.25
C ILE A 443 -10.75 -1.01 -22.37
N GLN A 444 -11.80 -1.76 -22.73
CA GLN A 444 -11.71 -3.21 -22.93
C GLN A 444 -10.79 -3.55 -24.11
N GLN A 445 -10.87 -2.81 -25.22
CA GLN A 445 -9.98 -3.04 -26.36
C GLN A 445 -8.50 -2.81 -25.97
N ALA A 446 -8.20 -1.78 -25.17
CA ALA A 446 -6.85 -1.54 -24.65
C ALA A 446 -6.36 -2.72 -23.79
N ILE A 447 -7.23 -3.27 -22.92
CA ILE A 447 -6.92 -4.45 -22.11
C ILE A 447 -6.69 -5.69 -22.98
N ASP A 448 -7.52 -5.87 -24.00
CA ASP A 448 -7.45 -7.01 -24.90
C ASP A 448 -6.14 -7.01 -25.69
N ASP A 449 -5.72 -5.84 -26.16
CA ASP A 449 -4.46 -5.63 -26.87
C ASP A 449 -3.25 -5.74 -25.94
N ALA A 450 -3.36 -5.28 -24.70
CA ALA A 450 -2.34 -5.48 -23.66
C ALA A 450 -2.14 -6.96 -23.29
N ALA A 451 -3.19 -7.78 -23.42
CA ALA A 451 -3.16 -9.20 -23.13
C ALA A 451 -2.82 -10.08 -24.34
N ASN A 452 -2.79 -9.52 -25.55
CA ASN A 452 -2.54 -10.28 -26.79
C ASN A 452 -1.04 -10.32 -27.14
N PRO A 453 -0.36 -11.48 -27.04
CA PRO A 453 1.08 -11.60 -27.29
C PRO A 453 1.53 -11.23 -28.71
N ASN A 454 0.59 -11.12 -29.67
CA ASN A 454 0.89 -10.71 -31.04
C ASN A 454 0.67 -9.20 -31.29
N HIS A 455 0.25 -8.43 -30.28
CA HIS A 455 -0.02 -7.01 -30.41
C HIS A 455 1.16 -6.16 -29.89
N ALA A 456 1.40 -4.99 -30.49
CA ALA A 456 2.50 -4.10 -30.12
C ALA A 456 2.37 -3.49 -28.70
N ASN A 457 1.17 -3.58 -28.12
CA ASN A 457 0.88 -3.11 -26.76
C ASN A 457 0.92 -4.23 -25.71
N PHE A 458 1.26 -5.45 -26.11
CA PHE A 458 1.32 -6.59 -25.19
C PHE A 458 2.20 -6.31 -23.97
N GLY A 459 1.69 -6.65 -22.78
CA GLY A 459 2.38 -6.52 -21.50
C GLY A 459 2.49 -5.09 -20.96
N LYS A 460 2.01 -4.07 -21.68
CA LYS A 460 1.96 -2.69 -21.18
C LYS A 460 0.80 -2.51 -20.20
N ALA A 461 0.95 -1.58 -19.27
CA ALA A 461 -0.16 -1.18 -18.43
C ALA A 461 -1.16 -0.32 -19.18
N VAL A 462 -2.44 -0.56 -18.92
CA VAL A 462 -3.55 0.28 -19.36
C VAL A 462 -3.72 1.40 -18.33
N PHE A 463 -3.57 2.64 -18.79
CA PHE A 463 -3.59 3.83 -17.96
C PHE A 463 -4.89 4.62 -18.20
N ILE A 464 -5.62 4.84 -17.11
CA ILE A 464 -6.79 5.71 -17.02
C ILE A 464 -6.31 7.10 -16.56
N PRO A 465 -6.20 8.10 -17.44
CA PRO A 465 -5.72 9.42 -17.05
C PRO A 465 -6.75 10.14 -16.15
N ARG A 466 -6.46 11.39 -15.79
CA ARG A 466 -7.45 12.27 -15.16
C ARG A 466 -8.69 12.39 -16.05
N GLY A 467 -9.85 12.12 -15.48
CA GLY A 467 -11.13 12.16 -16.20
C GLY A 467 -12.21 11.31 -15.51
N LEU A 468 -13.45 11.59 -15.88
CA LEU A 468 -14.60 10.74 -15.63
C LEU A 468 -14.91 9.90 -16.87
N PHE A 469 -14.95 8.57 -16.71
CA PHE A 469 -15.15 7.63 -17.80
C PHE A 469 -16.46 6.87 -17.60
N HIS A 470 -17.44 7.09 -18.48
CA HIS A 470 -18.78 6.55 -18.37
C HIS A 470 -18.89 5.18 -19.01
N ILE A 471 -19.26 4.16 -18.21
CA ILE A 471 -19.38 2.78 -18.67
C ILE A 471 -20.81 2.26 -18.60
N SER A 472 -21.23 1.49 -19.60
CA SER A 472 -22.55 0.85 -19.66
C SER A 472 -22.50 -0.68 -19.74
N GLN A 473 -21.29 -1.24 -19.59
CA GLN A 473 -21.04 -2.67 -19.52
C GLN A 473 -19.77 -2.96 -18.69
N PRO A 474 -19.59 -4.20 -18.19
CA PRO A 474 -18.41 -4.55 -17.41
C PRO A 474 -17.11 -4.46 -18.20
N ILE A 475 -16.04 -4.05 -17.51
CA ILE A 475 -14.66 -4.21 -17.95
C ILE A 475 -14.10 -5.50 -17.36
N VAL A 476 -13.58 -6.40 -18.20
CA VAL A 476 -13.02 -7.70 -17.81
C VAL A 476 -11.50 -7.67 -17.89
N LEU A 477 -10.84 -7.78 -16.73
CA LEU A 477 -9.39 -7.86 -16.58
C LEU A 477 -8.90 -9.29 -16.85
N LYS A 478 -8.05 -9.44 -17.86
CA LYS A 478 -7.41 -10.71 -18.21
C LYS A 478 -6.21 -11.00 -17.30
N ALA A 479 -5.77 -12.25 -17.22
CA ALA A 479 -4.54 -12.58 -16.50
C ALA A 479 -3.36 -11.78 -17.09
N GLY A 480 -2.55 -11.15 -16.24
CA GLY A 480 -1.47 -10.25 -16.65
C GLY A 480 -1.89 -8.79 -16.89
N THR A 481 -3.18 -8.45 -16.80
CA THR A 481 -3.64 -7.06 -16.93
C THR A 481 -3.07 -6.19 -15.81
N GLN A 482 -2.52 -5.05 -16.20
CA GLN A 482 -2.13 -3.96 -15.30
C GLN A 482 -3.03 -2.76 -15.63
N LEU A 483 -4.05 -2.50 -14.81
CA LEU A 483 -4.97 -1.37 -14.97
C LEU A 483 -4.68 -0.34 -13.86
N ILE A 484 -4.22 0.84 -14.25
CA ILE A 484 -3.80 1.88 -13.30
C ILE A 484 -4.41 3.23 -13.63
N GLY A 485 -4.75 4.01 -12.61
CA GLY A 485 -5.07 5.42 -12.73
C GLY A 485 -3.92 6.33 -12.29
N ALA A 486 -4.11 7.64 -12.47
CA ALA A 486 -3.20 8.67 -11.98
C ALA A 486 -3.30 8.82 -10.46
N ALA A 487 -4.54 8.96 -9.95
CA ALA A 487 -4.87 8.87 -8.54
C ALA A 487 -6.37 8.61 -8.36
N ASN A 488 -6.72 8.04 -7.21
CA ASN A 488 -8.07 7.55 -6.89
C ASN A 488 -9.13 8.63 -6.67
N ASN A 489 -8.78 9.91 -6.79
CA ASN A 489 -9.70 11.03 -6.78
C ASN A 489 -9.92 11.66 -8.18
N ILE A 490 -9.06 11.36 -9.16
CA ILE A 490 -9.05 12.03 -10.47
C ILE A 490 -9.22 11.10 -11.67
N SER A 491 -8.86 9.82 -11.55
CA SER A 491 -9.10 8.79 -12.56
C SER A 491 -10.33 7.99 -12.16
N VAL A 492 -11.49 8.29 -12.76
CA VAL A 492 -12.78 7.79 -12.26
C VAL A 492 -13.48 6.96 -13.33
N ILE A 493 -13.70 5.68 -13.05
CA ILE A 493 -14.61 4.84 -13.84
C ILE A 493 -16.00 4.95 -13.21
N HIS A 494 -16.99 5.32 -14.00
CA HIS A 494 -18.31 5.70 -13.55
C HIS A 494 -19.42 4.92 -14.24
N ALA A 495 -20.31 4.30 -13.47
CA ALA A 495 -21.46 3.61 -14.06
C ALA A 495 -22.41 4.61 -14.70
N HIS A 496 -22.67 4.44 -15.99
CA HIS A 496 -23.57 5.30 -16.74
C HIS A 496 -25.02 5.10 -16.26
N ARG A 497 -25.78 6.19 -16.14
CA ARG A 497 -27.17 6.20 -15.63
C ARG A 497 -28.16 5.39 -16.48
N THR A 498 -27.79 4.99 -17.69
CA THR A 498 -28.65 4.14 -18.53
C THR A 498 -28.29 2.65 -18.45
N TRP A 499 -27.25 2.28 -17.71
CA TRP A 499 -26.87 0.88 -17.56
C TRP A 499 -27.92 0.15 -16.71
N LYS A 500 -28.72 -0.69 -17.37
CA LYS A 500 -29.82 -1.46 -16.78
C LYS A 500 -29.59 -2.96 -16.98
N PRO A 501 -28.67 -3.58 -16.23
CA PRO A 501 -28.46 -5.02 -16.36
C PRO A 501 -29.69 -5.78 -15.83
N ALA A 502 -30.00 -6.92 -16.46
CA ALA A 502 -31.16 -7.75 -16.08
C ALA A 502 -30.96 -8.52 -14.76
N SER A 503 -29.73 -8.57 -14.26
CA SER A 503 -29.32 -9.22 -13.03
C SER A 503 -28.13 -8.47 -12.43
N GLU A 504 -27.79 -8.80 -11.18
CA GLU A 504 -26.58 -8.28 -10.53
C GLU A 504 -25.33 -8.48 -11.40
N THR A 505 -24.51 -7.43 -11.49
CA THR A 505 -23.21 -7.44 -12.19
C THR A 505 -22.26 -6.47 -11.51
N GLN A 506 -20.97 -6.50 -11.86
CA GLN A 506 -19.96 -5.56 -11.36
C GLN A 506 -19.32 -4.77 -12.48
N MET A 507 -18.91 -3.53 -12.17
CA MET A 507 -18.26 -2.59 -13.09
C MET A 507 -16.93 -3.14 -13.62
N ILE A 508 -16.09 -3.67 -12.74
CA ILE A 508 -14.83 -4.32 -13.11
C ILE A 508 -14.86 -5.76 -12.61
N GLN A 509 -14.45 -6.68 -13.48
CA GLN A 509 -14.44 -8.11 -13.22
C GLN A 509 -13.07 -8.67 -13.60
N THR A 510 -12.51 -9.59 -12.82
CA THR A 510 -11.39 -10.41 -13.33
C THR A 510 -11.94 -11.60 -14.11
N VAL A 511 -11.14 -12.12 -15.04
CA VAL A 511 -11.38 -13.44 -15.62
C VAL A 511 -11.43 -14.51 -14.51
N SER A 512 -12.19 -15.57 -14.75
CA SER A 512 -12.16 -16.80 -13.95
C SER A 512 -10.99 -17.66 -14.43
N ALA A 513 -9.91 -17.74 -13.66
CA ALA A 513 -8.72 -18.50 -14.06
C ALA A 513 -7.88 -19.00 -12.87
N THR A 514 -7.15 -20.08 -13.10
CA THR A 514 -6.21 -20.69 -12.12
C THR A 514 -4.76 -20.65 -12.59
N THR A 515 -4.49 -20.04 -13.73
CA THR A 515 -3.15 -19.90 -14.32
C THR A 515 -2.97 -18.53 -14.97
N GLY A 516 -1.73 -18.07 -15.06
CA GLY A 516 -1.37 -16.82 -15.74
C GLY A 516 -0.54 -15.88 -14.87
N LYS A 517 -0.30 -14.69 -15.42
CA LYS A 517 0.40 -13.59 -14.74
C LYS A 517 -0.52 -12.86 -13.75
N PRO A 518 0.03 -12.16 -12.74
CA PRO A 518 -0.80 -11.39 -11.80
C PRO A 518 -1.61 -10.29 -12.47
N ILE A 519 -2.76 -9.96 -11.88
CA ILE A 519 -3.56 -8.78 -12.22
C ILE A 519 -3.23 -7.68 -11.21
N TYR A 520 -2.98 -6.47 -11.71
CA TYR A 520 -2.77 -5.28 -10.87
C TYR A 520 -3.85 -4.24 -11.16
N LEU A 521 -4.53 -3.78 -10.11
CA LEU A 521 -5.53 -2.72 -10.17
C LEU A 521 -5.19 -1.63 -9.14
N ALA A 522 -4.90 -0.41 -9.57
CA ALA A 522 -4.47 0.64 -8.64
C ALA A 522 -4.85 2.07 -9.02
N ASN A 523 -4.91 2.94 -7.99
CA ASN A 523 -4.93 4.40 -8.12
C ASN A 523 -6.10 4.96 -8.96
N LEU A 524 -7.29 4.37 -8.88
CA LEU A 524 -8.49 4.87 -9.56
C LEU A 524 -9.71 4.79 -8.64
N ALA A 525 -10.77 5.50 -9.03
CA ALA A 525 -12.07 5.42 -8.39
C ALA A 525 -13.03 4.58 -9.23
N ILE A 526 -13.90 3.82 -8.57
CA ILE A 526 -15.01 3.09 -9.17
C ILE A 526 -16.28 3.59 -8.50
N ILE A 527 -17.10 4.32 -9.26
CA ILE A 527 -18.22 5.11 -8.71
C ILE A 527 -19.49 4.85 -9.52
N ARG A 528 -20.67 4.89 -8.88
CA ARG A 528 -21.96 4.55 -9.50
C ARG A 528 -23.10 5.50 -9.15
N THR A 529 -22.73 6.69 -8.72
CA THR A 529 -23.60 7.63 -8.02
C THR A 529 -24.41 8.54 -8.95
N GLN A 530 -25.61 8.96 -8.54
CA GLN A 530 -26.55 9.80 -9.32
C GLN A 530 -27.02 11.04 -8.55
N ALA A 531 -27.59 12.03 -9.23
CA ALA A 531 -28.02 13.28 -8.59
C ALA A 531 -29.20 13.01 -7.64
N LYS A 532 -29.16 13.60 -6.43
CA LYS A 532 -30.24 13.51 -5.45
C LYS A 532 -31.47 14.17 -6.08
N ASP A 533 -32.62 13.50 -5.99
CA ASP A 533 -33.90 13.90 -6.59
C ASP A 533 -34.06 13.67 -8.11
N THR A 534 -33.13 12.98 -8.77
CA THR A 534 -33.40 12.37 -10.09
C THR A 534 -34.05 11.00 -9.91
N GLU A 535 -35.02 10.66 -10.77
CA GLU A 535 -35.64 9.32 -10.78
C GLU A 535 -34.52 8.28 -10.91
N GLN A 536 -34.45 7.28 -10.00
CA GLN A 536 -33.40 6.26 -10.03
C GLN A 536 -33.36 5.59 -11.41
N GLN A 537 -32.27 5.80 -12.15
CA GLN A 537 -32.12 5.23 -13.48
C GLN A 537 -31.15 4.04 -13.40
N GLY A 538 -31.66 2.85 -13.12
CA GLY A 538 -31.17 1.60 -13.69
C GLY A 538 -29.90 0.92 -13.13
N CYS A 539 -28.99 1.63 -12.48
CA CYS A 539 -27.74 1.03 -11.98
C CYS A 539 -27.90 0.30 -10.64
N GLU A 540 -29.12 0.10 -10.14
CA GLU A 540 -29.40 -0.56 -8.85
C GLU A 540 -28.69 -1.93 -8.71
N TYR A 541 -28.56 -2.69 -9.80
CA TYR A 541 -27.95 -4.02 -9.83
C TYR A 541 -26.43 -4.02 -10.12
N VAL A 542 -25.78 -2.85 -10.10
CA VAL A 542 -24.35 -2.72 -10.45
C VAL A 542 -23.50 -2.55 -9.18
N GLY A 543 -22.67 -3.54 -8.87
CA GLY A 543 -21.58 -3.45 -7.87
C GLY A 543 -20.27 -2.92 -8.46
N TYR A 544 -19.25 -2.73 -7.62
CA TYR A 544 -17.95 -2.21 -8.05
C TYR A 544 -17.04 -3.29 -8.64
N LEU A 545 -16.81 -4.38 -7.89
CA LEU A 545 -15.72 -5.31 -8.17
C LEU A 545 -16.15 -6.78 -8.09
N LYS A 546 -15.83 -7.55 -9.11
CA LYS A 546 -15.87 -9.01 -9.08
C LYS A 546 -14.48 -9.58 -9.27
N VAL A 547 -14.02 -10.42 -8.35
CA VAL A 547 -12.72 -11.12 -8.46
C VAL A 547 -12.96 -12.62 -8.44
N ASP A 548 -12.36 -13.30 -9.41
CA ASP A 548 -12.35 -14.75 -9.62
C ASP A 548 -10.96 -15.18 -10.14
N TYR A 549 -9.91 -14.55 -9.60
CA TYR A 549 -8.54 -14.83 -9.96
C TYR A 549 -7.60 -14.72 -8.75
N TYR A 550 -6.78 -15.74 -8.56
CA TYR A 550 -6.02 -15.94 -7.33
C TYR A 550 -4.77 -15.06 -7.21
N LYS A 551 -4.28 -14.50 -8.33
CA LYS A 551 -3.15 -13.58 -8.37
C LYS A 551 -3.59 -12.13 -8.57
N THR A 552 -4.56 -11.66 -7.78
CA THR A 552 -5.10 -10.30 -7.90
C THR A 552 -4.51 -9.37 -6.84
N PHE A 553 -3.94 -8.26 -7.30
CA PHE A 553 -3.35 -7.22 -6.45
C PHE A 553 -4.12 -5.92 -6.63
N ILE A 554 -4.70 -5.44 -5.54
CA ILE A 554 -5.50 -4.21 -5.54
C ILE A 554 -4.88 -3.21 -4.57
N LYS A 555 -4.73 -1.96 -5.02
CA LYS A 555 -4.17 -0.89 -4.18
C LYS A 555 -4.88 0.44 -4.38
N ASP A 556 -5.33 1.00 -3.26
CA ASP A 556 -5.86 2.38 -3.18
C ASP A 556 -7.01 2.64 -4.17
N ILE A 557 -7.92 1.68 -4.32
CA ILE A 557 -9.15 1.86 -5.09
C ILE A 557 -10.17 2.57 -4.24
N GLN A 558 -10.65 3.71 -4.74
CA GLN A 558 -11.72 4.45 -4.09
C GLN A 558 -13.08 3.93 -4.55
N THR A 559 -13.92 3.51 -3.61
CA THR A 559 -15.29 3.11 -3.89
C THR A 559 -16.27 3.92 -3.05
N GLY A 560 -17.42 4.24 -3.64
CA GLY A 560 -18.35 5.20 -3.05
C GLY A 560 -17.73 6.59 -2.87
N SER A 561 -18.50 7.53 -2.34
CA SER A 561 -18.00 8.86 -2.02
C SER A 561 -18.67 9.39 -0.76
N LEU A 562 -17.89 9.72 0.27
CA LEU A 562 -18.38 10.38 1.49
C LEU A 562 -18.80 11.83 1.27
N ALA A 563 -18.59 12.36 0.06
CA ALA A 563 -19.04 13.69 -0.34
C ALA A 563 -20.58 13.83 -0.46
N TYR A 564 -21.34 12.77 -0.16
CA TYR A 564 -22.61 12.51 -0.83
C TYR A 564 -23.88 13.01 -0.14
N TYR A 565 -23.86 13.33 1.15
CA TYR A 565 -25.13 13.38 1.89
C TYR A 565 -26.11 14.49 1.48
N ASP A 566 -25.69 15.54 0.77
CA ASP A 566 -26.56 16.68 0.50
C ASP A 566 -27.00 16.87 -0.97
N LYS A 567 -26.33 16.30 -2.00
CA LYS A 567 -26.64 16.56 -3.44
C LYS A 567 -26.71 15.34 -4.37
N TRP A 568 -26.20 14.17 -3.98
CA TRP A 568 -26.14 13.00 -4.85
C TRP A 568 -26.43 11.73 -4.03
N SER A 569 -27.02 10.68 -4.60
CA SER A 569 -27.29 9.39 -3.95
C SER A 569 -26.70 8.24 -4.76
N ASP A 570 -26.22 7.20 -4.09
CA ASP A 570 -25.94 5.93 -4.75
C ASP A 570 -27.23 5.07 -4.66
N PRO A 571 -27.86 4.73 -5.80
CA PRO A 571 -29.16 4.10 -5.85
C PRO A 571 -29.12 2.59 -5.59
N SER A 572 -27.92 2.00 -5.52
CA SER A 572 -27.71 0.56 -5.66
C SER A 572 -27.32 -0.16 -4.38
N TYR A 573 -27.33 0.54 -3.24
CA TYR A 573 -27.07 -0.09 -1.95
C TYR A 573 -27.97 -1.29 -1.77
N SER A 574 -29.29 -1.11 -1.85
CA SER A 574 -30.26 -2.16 -1.55
C SER A 574 -30.29 -3.37 -2.48
N HIS A 575 -29.60 -3.40 -3.63
CA HIS A 575 -29.85 -4.42 -4.67
C HIS A 575 -28.62 -5.23 -5.12
N ALA A 576 -27.39 -4.70 -4.96
CA ALA A 576 -26.18 -5.35 -5.47
C ALA A 576 -25.10 -5.50 -4.39
N THR A 577 -24.33 -6.60 -4.47
CA THR A 577 -23.11 -6.75 -3.69
C THR A 577 -22.03 -5.79 -4.22
N LEU A 578 -21.42 -4.99 -3.34
CA LEU A 578 -20.43 -3.98 -3.78
C LEU A 578 -19.16 -4.64 -4.33
N ALA A 579 -18.62 -5.61 -3.60
CA ALA A 579 -17.48 -6.41 -4.02
C ALA A 579 -17.75 -7.90 -3.80
N ARG A 580 -17.51 -8.70 -4.84
CA ARG A 580 -17.71 -10.15 -4.82
C ARG A 580 -16.40 -10.86 -5.15
N LEU A 581 -15.91 -11.67 -4.24
CA LEU A 581 -14.69 -12.45 -4.39
C LEU A 581 -15.10 -13.92 -4.31
N GLU A 582 -15.07 -14.63 -5.43
CA GLU A 582 -15.63 -15.97 -5.52
C GLU A 582 -14.68 -16.94 -6.24
N SER A 583 -14.94 -18.23 -6.06
CA SER A 583 -14.27 -19.34 -6.76
C SER A 583 -12.74 -19.30 -6.59
N HIS A 584 -12.02 -18.67 -7.52
CA HIS A 584 -10.56 -18.61 -7.51
C HIS A 584 -10.00 -17.30 -6.95
N ALA A 585 -10.81 -16.43 -6.33
CA ALA A 585 -10.33 -15.13 -5.84
C ALA A 585 -9.20 -15.26 -4.81
N GLY A 586 -8.15 -14.45 -4.93
CA GLY A 586 -7.02 -14.45 -4.00
C GLY A 586 -6.08 -13.27 -4.22
N GLY A 587 -4.95 -13.26 -3.51
CA GLY A 587 -3.90 -12.25 -3.64
C GLY A 587 -3.88 -11.23 -2.50
N LYS A 588 -3.42 -10.00 -2.78
CA LYS A 588 -3.21 -8.96 -1.74
C LYS A 588 -3.98 -7.69 -2.04
N TRP A 589 -4.68 -7.20 -1.03
CA TRP A 589 -5.53 -6.01 -1.11
C TRP A 589 -5.03 -4.98 -0.11
N TYR A 590 -4.60 -3.82 -0.62
CA TYR A 590 -4.10 -2.71 0.17
C TYR A 590 -5.13 -1.57 0.17
N ASN A 591 -5.61 -1.20 1.36
CA ASN A 591 -6.71 -0.25 1.54
C ASN A 591 -7.99 -0.68 0.81
N CYS A 592 -8.54 -1.80 1.25
CA CYS A 592 -9.88 -2.18 0.82
C CYS A 592 -10.88 -1.30 1.57
N VAL A 593 -11.30 -0.22 0.94
CA VAL A 593 -12.35 0.64 1.47
C VAL A 593 -13.60 0.47 0.61
N LEU A 594 -14.66 -0.03 1.23
CA LEU A 594 -15.99 -0.21 0.66
C LEU A 594 -16.97 0.59 1.51
N MET A 595 -17.68 1.51 0.86
CA MET A 595 -18.61 2.40 1.55
C MET A 595 -20.02 2.15 1.04
N GLY A 596 -20.85 1.63 1.93
CA GLY A 596 -22.29 1.46 1.73
C GLY A 596 -23.09 2.73 2.02
N GLY A 597 -24.41 2.59 1.91
CA GLY A 597 -25.37 3.68 2.06
C GLY A 597 -26.10 3.58 3.38
N VAL A 598 -26.27 4.74 4.01
CA VAL A 598 -27.07 4.91 5.22
C VAL A 598 -28.54 5.12 4.83
N SER A 599 -29.20 4.11 4.27
CA SER A 599 -30.66 4.12 4.09
C SER A 599 -31.31 3.29 5.18
N ASN A 600 -32.39 3.80 5.80
CA ASN A 600 -33.19 2.99 6.72
C ASN A 600 -33.88 1.87 5.91
N PRO A 601 -33.76 0.58 6.27
CA PRO A 601 -34.44 -0.50 5.57
C PRO A 601 -35.97 -0.34 5.50
N GLU A 602 -36.57 0.44 6.40
CA GLU A 602 -38.01 0.77 6.35
C GLU A 602 -38.40 1.66 5.16
N ASP A 603 -37.44 2.38 4.56
CA ASP A 603 -37.68 3.31 3.46
C ASP A 603 -37.62 2.64 2.07
N ASN A 604 -37.15 1.38 1.97
CA ASN A 604 -37.08 0.64 0.70
C ASN A 604 -37.47 -0.85 0.83
N PRO A 605 -38.72 -1.23 0.53
CA PRO A 605 -39.21 -2.60 0.70
C PRO A 605 -38.71 -3.61 -0.36
N ASN A 606 -37.95 -3.17 -1.37
CA ASN A 606 -37.48 -4.02 -2.48
C ASN A 606 -35.98 -4.33 -2.40
N THR A 607 -35.44 -4.67 -1.22
CA THR A 607 -34.02 -4.97 -1.05
C THR A 607 -33.67 -6.42 -1.45
N ASN A 608 -32.44 -6.63 -1.91
CA ASN A 608 -31.85 -7.94 -2.14
C ASN A 608 -31.32 -8.50 -0.79
N PRO A 609 -31.95 -9.52 -0.21
CA PRO A 609 -31.55 -10.07 1.08
C PRO A 609 -30.17 -10.76 1.03
N ASP A 610 -29.70 -11.16 -0.15
CA ASP A 610 -28.41 -11.83 -0.33
C ASP A 610 -27.25 -10.84 -0.53
N ALA A 611 -27.52 -9.55 -0.69
CA ALA A 611 -26.51 -8.52 -0.90
C ALA A 611 -25.64 -8.32 0.36
N ALA A 612 -24.37 -8.01 0.15
CA ALA A 612 -23.42 -7.60 1.18
C ALA A 612 -22.52 -6.48 0.62
N GLN A 613 -21.78 -5.79 1.46
CA GLN A 613 -20.74 -4.92 0.90
C GLN A 613 -19.58 -5.74 0.34
N LEU A 614 -19.05 -6.65 1.15
CA LEU A 614 -17.99 -7.56 0.76
C LEU A 614 -18.48 -9.01 0.90
N LYS A 615 -18.60 -9.71 -0.22
CA LYS A 615 -18.88 -11.15 -0.24
C LYS A 615 -17.63 -11.93 -0.62
N ILE A 616 -17.29 -12.95 0.17
CA ILE A 616 -16.11 -13.78 -0.01
C ILE A 616 -16.50 -15.26 0.03
N SER A 617 -16.18 -15.98 -1.04
CA SER A 617 -16.40 -17.42 -1.20
C SER A 617 -15.27 -18.03 -2.05
N SER A 618 -14.05 -18.05 -1.50
CA SER A 618 -12.85 -18.59 -2.15
C SER A 618 -11.99 -19.35 -1.15
N THR A 619 -11.27 -20.35 -1.63
CA THR A 619 -10.34 -21.17 -0.84
C THR A 619 -8.86 -20.82 -1.05
N HIS A 620 -8.55 -19.82 -1.89
CA HIS A 620 -7.17 -19.40 -2.15
C HIS A 620 -6.68 -18.38 -1.11
N ASP A 621 -5.36 -18.35 -0.90
CA ASP A 621 -4.74 -17.36 -0.01
C ASP A 621 -5.13 -15.93 -0.38
N MET A 622 -5.71 -15.23 0.59
CA MET A 622 -6.21 -13.89 0.40
C MET A 622 -5.93 -13.01 1.60
N ILE A 623 -5.25 -11.88 1.36
CA ILE A 623 -4.78 -10.99 2.42
C ILE A 623 -5.31 -9.58 2.20
N PHE A 624 -6.00 -9.05 3.21
CA PHE A 624 -6.45 -7.66 3.29
C PHE A 624 -5.61 -6.89 4.29
N TYR A 625 -4.95 -5.85 3.82
CA TYR A 625 -4.28 -4.86 4.66
C TYR A 625 -5.15 -3.62 4.73
N ASN A 626 -5.65 -3.33 5.94
CA ASN A 626 -6.62 -2.27 6.21
C ASN A 626 -7.94 -2.50 5.44
N SER A 627 -8.86 -3.22 6.09
CA SER A 627 -10.22 -3.52 5.58
C SER A 627 -11.24 -2.57 6.19
N SER A 628 -11.59 -1.51 5.46
CA SER A 628 -12.61 -0.53 5.84
C SER A 628 -13.90 -0.78 5.06
N VAL A 629 -14.77 -1.62 5.60
CA VAL A 629 -16.08 -1.92 4.99
C VAL A 629 -17.15 -1.41 5.94
N GLU A 630 -17.96 -0.46 5.47
CA GLU A 630 -18.70 0.45 6.35
C GLU A 630 -20.07 0.82 5.78
N HIS A 631 -21.06 0.99 6.66
CA HIS A 631 -22.41 1.49 6.38
C HIS A 631 -23.35 0.49 5.73
N ALA A 632 -23.25 -0.81 6.04
CA ALA A 632 -24.29 -1.75 5.64
C ALA A 632 -25.59 -1.46 6.40
N SER A 633 -26.71 -1.56 5.68
CA SER A 633 -28.04 -1.21 6.18
C SER A 633 -29.13 -2.25 5.86
N PHE A 634 -28.76 -3.38 5.24
CA PHE A 634 -29.64 -4.50 4.87
C PHE A 634 -28.77 -5.72 4.49
N GLY A 635 -29.42 -6.82 4.12
CA GLY A 635 -28.77 -8.01 3.57
C GLY A 635 -27.90 -8.72 4.60
N ASN A 636 -26.73 -9.21 4.16
CA ASN A 636 -25.76 -9.92 5.00
C ASN A 636 -24.76 -9.00 5.73
N GLY A 637 -24.97 -7.68 5.72
CA GLY A 637 -24.13 -6.72 6.44
C GLY A 637 -22.85 -6.31 5.69
N ASP A 638 -21.84 -5.89 6.45
CA ASP A 638 -20.58 -5.38 5.90
C ASP A 638 -19.80 -6.51 5.22
N ARG A 639 -19.66 -7.68 5.87
CA ARG A 639 -18.86 -8.81 5.35
C ARG A 639 -19.66 -10.10 5.42
N TYR A 640 -19.78 -10.76 4.28
CA TYR A 640 -20.35 -12.10 4.18
C TYR A 640 -19.27 -13.06 3.70
N ILE A 641 -18.84 -13.96 4.57
CA ILE A 641 -17.77 -14.93 4.37
C ILE A 641 -18.42 -16.32 4.40
N ASP A 642 -18.44 -16.99 3.25
CA ASP A 642 -19.21 -18.21 3.04
C ASP A 642 -18.37 -19.21 2.26
N GLN A 643 -18.11 -20.38 2.87
CA GLN A 643 -17.25 -21.43 2.32
C GLN A 643 -15.84 -20.92 1.95
N ALA A 644 -15.34 -19.95 2.71
CA ALA A 644 -14.03 -19.36 2.47
C ALA A 644 -12.93 -20.10 3.24
N GLN A 645 -11.74 -20.17 2.66
CA GLN A 645 -10.54 -20.67 3.33
C GLN A 645 -9.33 -19.76 3.08
N ASN A 646 -8.39 -19.74 4.03
CA ASN A 646 -7.11 -19.03 3.93
C ASN A 646 -7.29 -17.51 3.80
N LEU A 647 -8.10 -16.94 4.68
CA LEU A 647 -8.43 -15.52 4.70
C LEU A 647 -7.73 -14.78 5.85
N TYR A 648 -6.99 -13.74 5.52
CA TYR A 648 -6.25 -12.92 6.47
C TYR A 648 -6.69 -11.46 6.32
N MET A 649 -7.26 -10.87 7.36
CA MET A 649 -7.69 -9.47 7.36
C MET A 649 -7.12 -8.70 8.54
N PHE A 650 -6.52 -7.55 8.24
CA PHE A 650 -5.91 -6.67 9.22
C PHE A 650 -6.53 -5.27 9.18
N GLY A 651 -6.62 -4.60 10.32
CA GLY A 651 -7.09 -3.22 10.38
C GLY A 651 -8.55 -3.08 9.94
N ILE A 652 -9.45 -3.77 10.64
CA ILE A 652 -10.88 -3.88 10.34
C ILE A 652 -11.61 -2.64 10.86
N LYS A 653 -11.85 -1.70 9.96
CA LYS A 653 -12.71 -0.56 10.20
C LYS A 653 -14.15 -0.90 9.80
N HIS A 654 -15.10 -0.53 10.66
CA HIS A 654 -16.53 -0.76 10.47
C HIS A 654 -17.34 0.45 10.96
N GLU A 655 -18.48 0.73 10.33
CA GLU A 655 -19.45 1.75 10.74
C GLU A 655 -20.85 1.37 10.26
N SER A 656 -21.57 0.48 10.93
CA SER A 656 -22.85 -0.03 10.44
C SER A 656 -23.89 -0.17 11.54
N GLY A 657 -25.16 -0.23 11.12
CA GLY A 657 -26.28 -0.64 11.97
C GLY A 657 -26.65 -2.11 11.84
N TYR A 658 -25.83 -2.90 11.12
CA TYR A 658 -26.01 -4.31 10.77
C TYR A 658 -24.75 -5.12 11.11
N ASN A 659 -24.75 -6.43 10.81
CA ASN A 659 -23.62 -7.33 11.06
C ASN A 659 -22.31 -6.81 10.45
N ILE A 660 -21.25 -6.80 11.26
CA ILE A 660 -19.86 -6.52 10.85
C ILE A 660 -19.35 -7.66 9.97
N ALA A 661 -19.67 -8.90 10.37
CA ALA A 661 -19.31 -10.10 9.65
C ALA A 661 -20.33 -11.21 9.90
N ARG A 662 -20.56 -12.01 8.86
CA ARG A 662 -21.22 -13.31 8.95
C ARG A 662 -20.32 -14.33 8.29
N ILE A 663 -19.97 -15.38 9.02
CA ILE A 663 -18.94 -16.36 8.69
C ILE A 663 -19.60 -17.74 8.73
N ILE A 664 -19.66 -18.42 7.59
CA ILE A 664 -20.41 -19.66 7.42
C ILE A 664 -19.52 -20.69 6.72
N ASP A 665 -19.49 -21.92 7.22
CA ASP A 665 -18.79 -23.06 6.61
C ASP A 665 -17.33 -22.74 6.21
N SER A 666 -16.66 -21.90 6.98
CA SER A 666 -15.35 -21.31 6.62
C SER A 666 -14.27 -21.77 7.58
N SER A 667 -13.01 -21.86 7.10
CA SER A 667 -11.88 -22.23 7.94
C SER A 667 -10.55 -21.56 7.59
N HIS A 668 -9.57 -21.63 8.48
CA HIS A 668 -8.28 -20.96 8.34
C HIS A 668 -8.40 -19.43 8.16
N LEU A 669 -9.01 -18.77 9.15
CA LEU A 669 -9.25 -17.33 9.15
C LEU A 669 -8.44 -16.62 10.24
N LEU A 670 -7.86 -15.47 9.88
CA LEU A 670 -7.21 -14.57 10.83
C LEU A 670 -7.70 -13.14 10.65
N LEU A 671 -8.52 -12.66 11.57
CA LEU A 671 -9.09 -11.32 11.56
C LEU A 671 -8.55 -10.51 12.75
N CYS A 672 -7.53 -9.67 12.53
CA CYS A 672 -6.83 -8.98 13.62
C CYS A 672 -6.92 -7.46 13.55
N GLY A 673 -7.30 -6.87 14.68
CA GLY A 673 -7.28 -5.44 14.94
C GLY A 673 -8.44 -4.75 14.25
N GLY A 674 -9.36 -4.19 15.02
CA GLY A 674 -10.49 -3.48 14.45
C GLY A 674 -11.20 -2.55 15.43
N SER A 675 -11.97 -1.62 14.89
CA SER A 675 -12.59 -0.52 15.64
C SER A 675 -13.51 0.28 14.74
N GLY A 676 -14.65 0.70 15.27
CA GLY A 676 -15.71 1.28 14.46
C GLY A 676 -16.73 2.08 15.23
N ASN A 677 -17.64 2.74 14.51
CA ASN A 677 -18.80 3.37 15.12
C ASN A 677 -19.96 2.37 15.00
N LEU A 678 -20.54 1.95 16.12
CA LEU A 678 -21.69 1.05 16.11
C LEU A 678 -22.92 1.85 16.55
N SER A 679 -23.94 1.90 15.70
CA SER A 679 -25.27 2.39 16.06
C SER A 679 -26.28 1.32 15.66
N ILE A 680 -26.68 0.44 16.60
CA ILE A 680 -27.69 -0.57 16.30
C ILE A 680 -29.03 0.13 16.06
N SER A 681 -29.53 0.06 14.83
CA SER A 681 -30.92 0.39 14.54
C SER A 681 -31.78 -0.86 14.69
N ALA A 682 -32.71 -0.81 15.65
CA ALA A 682 -33.96 -1.57 15.75
C ALA A 682 -33.97 -3.01 16.33
N ASN A 683 -32.93 -3.85 16.26
CA ASN A 683 -33.01 -5.23 16.82
C ASN A 683 -31.79 -5.62 17.67
N THR A 684 -31.96 -5.64 19.00
CA THR A 684 -30.89 -5.99 19.96
C THR A 684 -30.63 -7.49 20.07
N GLN A 685 -31.29 -8.32 19.24
CA GLN A 685 -31.21 -9.77 19.27
C GLN A 685 -30.30 -10.36 18.19
N ASP A 686 -29.90 -9.59 17.17
CA ASP A 686 -29.08 -10.10 16.06
C ASP A 686 -27.59 -9.91 16.36
N PRO A 687 -26.74 -10.93 16.15
CA PRO A 687 -25.30 -10.83 16.38
C PRO A 687 -24.63 -9.85 15.43
N LEU A 688 -23.67 -9.07 15.92
CA LEU A 688 -22.81 -8.26 15.06
C LEU A 688 -21.77 -9.11 14.34
N ILE A 689 -21.40 -10.26 14.92
CA ILE A 689 -20.57 -11.27 14.29
C ILE A 689 -21.28 -12.62 14.42
N ASP A 690 -21.74 -13.17 13.30
CA ASP A 690 -22.42 -14.46 13.26
C ASP A 690 -21.45 -15.50 12.68
N ILE A 691 -21.18 -16.57 13.41
CA ILE A 691 -20.29 -17.66 13.02
C ILE A 691 -21.11 -18.94 13.03
N VAL A 692 -21.10 -19.67 11.92
CA VAL A 692 -21.90 -20.88 11.74
C VAL A 692 -21.02 -21.95 11.11
N ASP A 693 -20.95 -23.13 11.73
CA ASP A 693 -20.27 -24.31 11.19
C ASP A 693 -18.84 -24.02 10.67
N SER A 694 -18.11 -23.15 11.38
CA SER A 694 -16.77 -22.68 11.00
C SER A 694 -15.73 -23.06 12.07
N ASP A 695 -14.50 -23.30 11.66
CA ASP A 695 -13.40 -23.78 12.52
C ASP A 695 -12.05 -23.17 12.08
N ASP A 696 -10.98 -23.37 12.84
CA ASP A 696 -9.63 -22.84 12.57
C ASP A 696 -9.63 -21.32 12.31
N LEU A 697 -10.33 -20.57 13.17
CA LEU A 697 -10.59 -19.13 13.02
C LEU A 697 -10.14 -18.38 14.28
N GLU A 698 -9.57 -17.18 14.08
CA GLU A 698 -9.35 -16.23 15.16
C GLU A 698 -9.78 -14.81 14.80
N ILE A 699 -10.41 -14.16 15.79
CA ILE A 699 -10.70 -12.73 15.80
C ILE A 699 -9.98 -12.13 17.01
N SER A 700 -9.15 -11.11 16.82
CA SER A 700 -8.42 -10.49 17.93
C SER A 700 -8.43 -8.96 17.89
N LEU A 701 -8.49 -8.36 19.08
CA LEU A 701 -8.47 -6.91 19.34
C LEU A 701 -9.46 -6.11 18.47
N LEU A 702 -10.72 -6.56 18.45
CA LEU A 702 -11.82 -5.86 17.80
C LEU A 702 -12.61 -5.04 18.84
N SER A 703 -12.61 -3.72 18.68
CA SER A 703 -13.19 -2.75 19.61
C SER A 703 -14.44 -2.05 19.04
N ARG A 704 -15.24 -1.43 19.91
CA ARG A 704 -16.26 -0.45 19.53
C ARG A 704 -15.83 0.99 19.82
N LYS A 705 -16.65 1.99 19.44
CA LYS A 705 -16.49 3.40 19.86
C LYS A 705 -17.22 3.64 21.18
N HIS A 706 -16.52 4.19 22.17
CA HIS A 706 -17.12 4.65 23.43
C HIS A 706 -17.54 6.13 23.35
N GLY A 707 -18.69 6.49 23.94
CA GLY A 707 -18.95 7.89 24.37
C GLY A 707 -19.98 8.73 23.62
N SER A 708 -21.07 8.18 23.09
CA SER A 708 -22.31 8.97 22.87
C SER A 708 -23.38 8.52 23.85
N SER A 709 -24.32 9.41 24.19
CA SER A 709 -25.49 9.18 25.06
C SER A 709 -26.48 8.09 24.56
N GLU A 710 -26.03 7.22 23.67
CA GLU A 710 -26.78 6.13 23.03
C GLU A 710 -26.69 4.87 23.92
N PRO A 711 -27.79 4.34 24.44
CA PRO A 711 -27.76 3.15 25.28
C PRO A 711 -27.73 1.85 24.44
N THR A 712 -27.06 0.81 24.95
CA THR A 712 -27.31 -0.66 24.78
C THR A 712 -26.60 -1.55 23.73
N SER A 713 -25.76 -1.09 22.79
CA SER A 713 -25.13 -2.06 21.85
C SER A 713 -23.83 -2.68 22.40
N ARG A 714 -23.94 -3.91 22.91
CA ARG A 714 -22.79 -4.81 23.17
C ARG A 714 -22.22 -5.34 21.86
N LEU A 715 -20.94 -5.67 21.82
CA LEU A 715 -20.40 -6.47 20.72
C LEU A 715 -20.89 -7.90 20.92
N PHE A 716 -21.84 -8.30 20.09
CA PHE A 716 -22.56 -9.56 20.24
C PHE A 716 -22.10 -10.53 19.15
N LEU A 717 -21.54 -11.67 19.58
CA LEU A 717 -21.08 -12.76 18.72
C LEU A 717 -21.85 -14.03 19.03
N ASN A 718 -22.21 -14.77 17.99
CA ASN A 718 -22.82 -16.09 18.08
C ASN A 718 -22.03 -17.07 17.23
N ASP A 719 -21.66 -18.23 17.78
CA ASP A 719 -20.96 -19.29 17.03
C ASP A 719 -21.76 -20.57 16.83
N GLY A 720 -23.09 -20.48 17.06
CA GLY A 720 -24.01 -21.60 16.98
C GLY A 720 -24.09 -22.43 18.27
N TYR A 721 -23.11 -22.31 19.18
CA TYR A 721 -23.06 -23.05 20.45
C TYR A 721 -23.00 -22.12 21.67
N THR A 722 -22.35 -20.98 21.51
CA THR A 722 -22.05 -20.00 22.55
C THR A 722 -22.42 -18.60 22.08
N MET A 723 -23.06 -17.86 22.99
CA MET A 723 -23.45 -16.46 22.80
C MET A 723 -22.51 -15.59 23.61
N LEU A 724 -21.55 -14.95 22.96
CA LEU A 724 -20.61 -14.04 23.61
C LEU A 724 -21.13 -12.61 23.54
N ASN A 725 -21.37 -12.02 24.71
CA ASN A 725 -21.73 -10.61 24.85
C ASN A 725 -20.54 -9.84 25.40
N ALA A 726 -19.68 -9.33 24.53
CA ALA A 726 -18.58 -8.45 24.93
C ALA A 726 -19.12 -7.04 25.19
N TYR A 727 -18.93 -6.52 26.41
CA TYR A 727 -19.40 -5.18 26.76
C TYR A 727 -18.70 -4.10 25.94
N ASP A 728 -17.40 -4.28 25.67
CA ASP A 728 -16.61 -3.26 24.97
C ASP A 728 -15.68 -3.82 23.87
N ASN A 729 -14.93 -4.91 24.10
CA ASN A 729 -13.96 -5.44 23.13
C ASN A 729 -13.95 -6.98 23.05
N ILE A 730 -13.67 -7.53 21.87
CA ILE A 730 -13.16 -8.89 21.72
C ILE A 730 -11.64 -8.81 21.82
N GLY A 731 -11.08 -9.28 22.93
CA GLY A 731 -9.63 -9.41 23.12
C GLY A 731 -9.09 -10.51 22.21
N VAL A 732 -9.55 -11.74 22.42
CA VAL A 732 -9.27 -12.89 21.54
C VAL A 732 -10.50 -13.81 21.51
N TYR A 733 -10.95 -14.16 20.31
CA TYR A 733 -11.92 -15.22 20.07
C TYR A 733 -11.27 -16.24 19.13
N ARG A 734 -11.27 -17.52 19.50
CA ARG A 734 -10.71 -18.60 18.68
C ARG A 734 -11.59 -19.83 18.67
N VAL A 735 -11.69 -20.44 17.51
CA VAL A 735 -12.21 -21.80 17.30
C VAL A 735 -11.14 -22.61 16.60
N GLY A 736 -10.80 -23.78 17.15
CA GLY A 736 -9.81 -24.69 16.59
C GLY A 736 -8.40 -24.11 16.48
N ASN A 737 -7.66 -24.56 15.47
CA ASN A 737 -6.26 -24.22 15.24
C ASN A 737 -6.13 -23.10 14.21
N SER A 738 -6.47 -21.88 14.63
CA SER A 738 -6.31 -20.68 13.80
C SER A 738 -4.88 -20.54 13.25
N PRO A 739 -4.72 -19.99 12.03
CA PRO A 739 -3.40 -19.85 11.42
C PRO A 739 -2.51 -18.88 12.21
N LEU A 740 -1.29 -19.33 12.53
CA LEU A 740 -0.29 -18.56 13.29
C LEU A 740 0.66 -17.75 12.40
N THR A 741 0.69 -18.04 11.11
CA THR A 741 1.53 -17.38 10.12
C THR A 741 0.69 -16.99 8.93
N VAL A 742 0.92 -15.79 8.39
CA VAL A 742 0.38 -15.39 7.09
C VAL A 742 1.08 -16.22 6.00
N PRO A 743 0.46 -16.60 4.89
CA PRO A 743 1.15 -17.24 3.78
C PRO A 743 2.06 -16.23 3.07
N THR A 744 3.16 -16.73 2.51
CA THR A 744 3.94 -15.94 1.56
C THR A 744 3.26 -16.03 0.21
N ILE A 745 2.44 -15.03 -0.11
CA ILE A 745 1.97 -14.81 -1.48
C ILE A 745 3.08 -14.08 -2.23
N SER A 746 4.02 -14.84 -2.77
CA SER A 746 5.10 -14.39 -3.64
C SER A 746 4.86 -14.88 -5.06
N TYR A 747 5.03 -14.01 -6.04
CA TYR A 747 5.02 -14.40 -7.45
C TYR A 747 6.34 -13.97 -8.07
N ASP A 748 6.89 -14.82 -8.95
CA ASP A 748 8.04 -14.48 -9.78
C ASP A 748 7.81 -13.10 -10.39
N ILE A 749 8.74 -12.17 -10.17
CA ILE A 749 8.62 -10.83 -10.75
C ILE A 749 8.49 -10.96 -12.26
N GLU A 750 9.29 -11.84 -12.86
CA GLU A 750 9.26 -12.12 -14.29
C GLU A 750 9.61 -13.59 -14.51
N ASN A 751 8.58 -14.42 -14.70
CA ASN A 751 8.76 -15.75 -15.26
C ASN A 751 8.72 -15.63 -16.79
N LEU A 752 9.86 -15.87 -17.44
CA LEU A 752 9.91 -16.04 -18.88
C LEU A 752 9.44 -17.46 -19.23
N ASP A 753 8.13 -17.63 -19.41
CA ASP A 753 7.67 -18.68 -20.32
C ASP A 753 8.06 -18.25 -21.74
N LEU A 754 9.26 -18.67 -22.14
CA LEU A 754 9.94 -18.20 -23.34
C LEU A 754 9.21 -18.56 -24.62
N ALA A 755 8.12 -19.33 -24.58
CA ALA A 755 7.23 -19.51 -25.74
C ALA A 755 6.66 -18.18 -26.29
N THR A 756 6.75 -17.07 -25.55
CA THR A 756 6.05 -15.80 -25.87
C THR A 756 6.90 -14.51 -25.80
N ALA A 757 8.22 -14.57 -25.55
CA ALA A 757 9.11 -13.39 -25.41
C ALA A 757 8.65 -12.36 -24.34
N ASN A 758 7.97 -12.84 -23.31
CA ASN A 758 7.30 -12.04 -22.29
C ASN A 758 8.27 -11.36 -21.32
N GLY A 759 8.35 -10.02 -21.31
CA GLY A 759 8.90 -9.29 -20.16
C GLY A 759 10.27 -8.62 -20.35
N LEU A 760 10.76 -8.54 -21.58
CA LEU A 760 12.10 -8.01 -21.88
C LEU A 760 12.05 -6.79 -22.79
N GLN A 761 12.79 -5.73 -22.43
CA GLN A 761 13.06 -4.63 -23.36
C GLN A 761 14.19 -5.02 -24.32
N ASP A 762 13.84 -5.24 -25.59
CA ASP A 762 14.78 -5.24 -26.70
C ASP A 762 14.53 -3.98 -27.55
N ALA A 763 15.36 -2.97 -27.36
CA ALA A 763 15.24 -1.70 -28.07
C ALA A 763 15.45 -1.81 -29.59
N GLY A 764 15.95 -2.95 -30.10
CA GLY A 764 16.35 -3.12 -31.50
C GLY A 764 15.58 -4.16 -32.31
N GLY A 765 14.68 -4.95 -31.71
CA GLY A 765 13.96 -6.04 -32.39
C GLY A 765 14.87 -7.18 -32.87
N ASN A 766 16.00 -7.39 -32.21
CA ASN A 766 16.99 -8.43 -32.49
C ASN A 766 16.78 -9.72 -31.65
N LEU A 767 15.75 -9.75 -30.80
CA LEU A 767 15.29 -10.91 -30.04
C LEU A 767 14.33 -11.74 -30.88
N SER A 768 14.58 -13.05 -30.96
CA SER A 768 13.70 -14.03 -31.60
C SER A 768 13.50 -15.23 -30.68
N VAL A 769 12.35 -15.89 -30.78
CA VAL A 769 11.99 -17.07 -29.99
C VAL A 769 11.59 -18.20 -30.93
N ALA A 770 12.17 -19.39 -30.76
CA ALA A 770 11.74 -20.59 -31.46
C ALA A 770 11.88 -21.83 -30.57
N GLY A 771 10.81 -22.61 -30.44
CA GLY A 771 10.83 -23.88 -29.70
C GLY A 771 11.18 -23.73 -28.21
N GLY A 772 10.82 -22.61 -27.58
CA GLY A 772 11.13 -22.31 -26.18
C GLY A 772 12.48 -21.63 -25.96
N ILE A 773 13.35 -21.55 -26.97
CA ILE A 773 14.69 -20.95 -26.85
C ILE A 773 14.67 -19.54 -27.46
N ALA A 774 15.13 -18.55 -26.69
CA ALA A 774 15.36 -17.21 -27.18
C ALA A 774 16.74 -17.08 -27.83
N SER A 775 16.85 -16.30 -28.90
CA SER A 775 18.10 -15.96 -29.59
C SER A 775 18.22 -14.45 -29.74
N LEU A 776 19.35 -13.90 -29.32
CA LEU A 776 19.66 -12.47 -29.25
C LEU A 776 20.97 -12.19 -30.00
N SER A 777 20.96 -11.22 -30.92
CA SER A 777 22.15 -10.85 -31.70
C SER A 777 22.51 -9.38 -31.52
N SER A 778 23.72 -9.13 -31.02
CA SER A 778 24.27 -7.77 -30.84
C SER A 778 23.33 -6.78 -30.12
N ALA A 779 22.62 -7.26 -29.09
CA ALA A 779 21.60 -6.51 -28.38
C ALA A 779 21.61 -6.83 -26.88
N THR A 780 20.84 -6.05 -26.13
CA THR A 780 20.62 -6.22 -24.70
C THR A 780 19.16 -6.53 -24.46
N VAL A 781 18.92 -7.41 -23.50
CA VAL A 781 17.62 -7.84 -23.07
C VAL A 781 17.62 -7.80 -21.54
N LEU A 782 16.77 -6.95 -20.97
CA LEU A 782 16.70 -6.68 -19.52
C LEU A 782 15.29 -6.96 -18.99
N THR A 783 15.22 -7.32 -17.72
CA THR A 783 13.95 -7.33 -16.96
C THR A 783 13.25 -5.99 -17.06
N HIS A 784 11.91 -5.99 -16.96
CA HIS A 784 11.13 -4.75 -16.87
C HIS A 784 11.21 -4.10 -15.49
N SER A 785 11.56 -4.88 -14.48
CA SER A 785 11.63 -4.46 -13.09
C SER A 785 13.06 -4.44 -12.60
N ILE A 786 13.39 -3.43 -11.80
CA ILE A 786 14.64 -3.37 -11.02
C ILE A 786 14.57 -4.44 -9.93
N ALA A 787 15.61 -5.25 -9.82
CA ALA A 787 15.77 -6.24 -8.75
C ALA A 787 16.87 -5.79 -7.76
N ASP A 788 16.66 -6.05 -6.48
CA ASP A 788 17.61 -5.80 -5.40
C ASP A 788 18.35 -7.10 -5.00
N ASP A 789 17.65 -7.95 -4.25
CA ASP A 789 18.05 -9.29 -3.84
C ASP A 789 17.24 -10.28 -4.66
N PHE A 790 17.92 -11.14 -5.41
CA PHE A 790 17.27 -12.02 -6.36
C PHE A 790 18.06 -13.31 -6.57
N GLU A 791 17.30 -14.34 -6.92
CA GLU A 791 17.79 -15.57 -7.48
C GLU A 791 17.44 -15.51 -8.96
N LEU A 792 18.48 -15.57 -9.77
CA LEU A 792 18.39 -15.68 -11.20
C LEU A 792 18.67 -17.14 -11.56
N ASN A 793 17.75 -17.79 -12.24
CA ASN A 793 17.99 -19.02 -12.98
C ASN A 793 18.07 -18.66 -14.48
N LEU A 794 19.01 -19.25 -15.22
CA LEU A 794 19.24 -18.93 -16.64
C LEU A 794 20.04 -20.04 -17.32
N ASP A 795 19.58 -20.50 -18.48
CA ASP A 795 20.40 -21.28 -19.41
C ASP A 795 20.96 -20.36 -20.51
N LEU A 796 22.26 -20.41 -20.78
CA LEU A 796 22.90 -19.51 -21.76
C LEU A 796 24.01 -20.22 -22.56
N ALA A 797 23.99 -20.01 -23.88
CA ALA A 797 25.04 -20.39 -24.81
C ALA A 797 25.35 -19.25 -25.80
N THR A 798 26.62 -19.12 -26.19
CA THR A 798 27.01 -18.26 -27.31
C THR A 798 26.99 -19.09 -28.59
N THR A 799 25.99 -18.86 -29.45
CA THR A 799 25.82 -19.61 -30.70
C THR A 799 26.68 -19.08 -31.85
N SER A 800 27.03 -17.79 -31.81
CA SER A 800 28.00 -17.17 -32.71
C SER A 800 28.86 -16.17 -31.94
N PRO A 801 30.14 -16.47 -31.63
CA PRO A 801 31.02 -15.52 -30.98
C PRO A 801 31.36 -14.35 -31.92
N GLY A 802 31.70 -13.20 -31.33
CA GLY A 802 32.18 -12.04 -32.08
C GLY A 802 33.67 -12.08 -32.41
N SER A 803 34.18 -10.97 -32.95
CA SER A 803 35.57 -10.83 -33.41
C SER A 803 36.64 -10.82 -32.31
N GLN A 804 36.27 -10.72 -31.03
CA GLN A 804 37.18 -10.74 -29.88
C GLN A 804 36.75 -11.84 -28.91
N SER A 805 37.70 -12.39 -28.15
CA SER A 805 37.43 -13.51 -27.25
C SER A 805 36.38 -13.21 -26.16
N TRP A 806 36.13 -11.94 -25.84
CA TRP A 806 35.14 -11.51 -24.86
C TRP A 806 33.80 -11.08 -25.46
N PHE A 807 33.65 -11.15 -26.79
CA PHE A 807 32.39 -10.96 -27.51
C PHE A 807 31.58 -12.26 -27.51
N VAL A 808 30.99 -12.53 -26.35
CA VAL A 808 30.20 -13.72 -25.99
C VAL A 808 28.94 -13.26 -25.24
N GLY A 809 28.08 -14.18 -24.83
CA GLY A 809 26.95 -13.86 -23.96
C GLY A 809 27.38 -13.43 -22.56
N HIS A 810 26.83 -12.30 -22.11
CA HIS A 810 27.03 -11.77 -20.77
C HIS A 810 25.70 -11.84 -20.01
N ILE A 811 25.79 -12.09 -18.71
CA ILE A 811 24.66 -12.01 -17.79
C ILE A 811 24.79 -10.70 -17.04
N TYR A 812 23.86 -9.78 -17.24
CA TYR A 812 23.79 -8.53 -16.51
C TYR A 812 23.05 -8.70 -15.19
N LEU A 813 23.64 -8.12 -14.14
CA LEU A 813 23.16 -8.16 -12.76
C LEU A 813 23.15 -6.74 -12.24
N ARG A 814 22.02 -6.29 -11.68
CA ARG A 814 21.85 -4.91 -11.18
C ARG A 814 22.31 -3.85 -12.19
N TYR A 815 21.83 -3.97 -13.42
CA TYR A 815 22.09 -3.03 -14.50
C TYR A 815 21.27 -1.75 -14.30
N LEU A 816 21.94 -0.62 -14.11
CA LEU A 816 21.31 0.70 -14.11
C LEU A 816 21.44 1.33 -15.49
N ASP A 817 22.67 1.29 -16.02
CA ASP A 817 23.02 1.82 -17.33
C ASP A 817 24.33 1.16 -17.85
N ALA A 818 24.81 1.62 -19.00
CA ALA A 818 26.01 1.09 -19.64
C ALA A 818 27.30 1.32 -18.83
N ASP A 819 27.29 2.27 -17.91
CA ASP A 819 28.41 2.69 -17.07
C ASP A 819 28.31 2.14 -15.63
N ASN A 820 27.15 1.61 -15.23
CA ASN A 820 26.85 1.16 -13.87
C ASN A 820 26.10 -0.18 -13.88
N HIS A 821 26.84 -1.29 -13.76
CA HIS A 821 26.28 -2.64 -13.66
C HIS A 821 27.30 -3.68 -13.13
N TYR A 822 26.80 -4.83 -12.65
CA TYR A 822 27.60 -6.04 -12.51
C TYR A 822 27.35 -6.98 -13.70
N LEU A 823 28.35 -7.80 -14.06
CA LEU A 823 28.16 -8.81 -15.09
C LEU A 823 28.98 -10.08 -14.87
N LEU A 824 28.40 -11.21 -15.29
CA LEU A 824 29.10 -12.48 -15.46
C LEU A 824 29.38 -12.73 -16.93
N ARG A 825 30.59 -13.22 -17.22
CA ARG A 825 31.03 -13.55 -18.58
C ARG A 825 31.72 -14.90 -18.59
N LEU A 826 31.24 -15.82 -19.44
CA LEU A 826 31.90 -17.08 -19.75
C LEU A 826 32.85 -16.89 -20.95
N GLU A 827 34.15 -16.93 -20.72
CA GLU A 827 35.18 -16.82 -21.75
C GLU A 827 35.26 -18.12 -22.59
N PRO A 828 35.73 -18.07 -23.85
CA PRO A 828 35.80 -19.23 -24.75
C PRO A 828 36.63 -20.41 -24.24
N ASN A 829 37.52 -20.19 -23.27
CA ASN A 829 38.32 -21.24 -22.64
C ASN A 829 37.65 -21.86 -21.40
N GLY A 830 36.36 -21.57 -21.16
CA GLY A 830 35.61 -22.08 -20.02
C GLY A 830 35.88 -21.32 -18.71
N ALA A 831 36.56 -20.17 -18.74
CA ALA A 831 36.75 -19.35 -17.55
C ALA A 831 35.53 -18.44 -17.31
N ILE A 832 35.06 -18.34 -16.07
CA ILE A 832 34.03 -17.34 -15.71
C ILE A 832 34.71 -16.14 -15.07
N LYS A 833 34.34 -14.95 -15.54
CA LYS A 833 34.73 -13.69 -14.91
C LYS A 833 33.50 -12.99 -14.36
N PHE A 834 33.64 -12.52 -13.14
CA PHE A 834 32.71 -11.58 -12.51
C PHE A 834 33.33 -10.19 -12.54
N LEU A 835 32.63 -9.24 -13.14
CA LEU A 835 33.09 -7.87 -13.32
C LEU A 835 32.08 -6.89 -12.73
N LYS A 836 32.57 -5.71 -12.38
CA LYS A 836 31.76 -4.51 -12.17
C LYS A 836 32.15 -3.44 -13.17
N GLN A 837 31.16 -2.65 -13.56
CA GLN A 837 31.33 -1.38 -14.23
C GLN A 837 30.67 -0.32 -13.34
N VAL A 838 31.45 0.67 -12.92
CA VAL A 838 30.97 1.80 -12.10
C VAL A 838 31.59 3.06 -12.69
N ASP A 839 30.77 4.05 -13.01
CA ASP A 839 31.17 5.30 -13.68
C ASP A 839 32.01 5.03 -14.95
N GLY A 840 31.64 3.99 -15.71
CA GLY A 840 32.30 3.60 -16.96
C GLY A 840 33.62 2.84 -16.77
N VAL A 841 34.06 2.60 -15.52
CA VAL A 841 35.31 1.88 -15.21
C VAL A 841 35.03 0.40 -14.99
N SER A 842 35.50 -0.43 -15.91
CA SER A 842 35.40 -1.89 -15.79
C SER A 842 36.50 -2.47 -14.90
N THR A 843 36.10 -3.22 -13.86
CA THR A 843 37.00 -3.91 -12.92
C THR A 843 36.63 -5.39 -12.84
N VAL A 844 37.61 -6.28 -13.06
CA VAL A 844 37.44 -7.70 -12.78
C VAL A 844 37.49 -7.92 -11.28
N ILE A 845 36.38 -8.41 -10.72
CA ILE A 845 36.27 -8.74 -9.30
C ILE A 845 36.89 -10.10 -9.03
N GLN A 846 36.48 -11.11 -9.81
CA GLN A 846 36.89 -12.49 -9.63
C GLN A 846 36.98 -13.21 -10.97
N SER A 847 37.91 -14.15 -11.08
CA SER A 847 38.06 -15.04 -12.23
C SER A 847 38.16 -16.47 -11.73
N VAL A 848 37.35 -17.36 -12.29
CA VAL A 848 37.33 -18.79 -11.98
C VAL A 848 37.71 -19.55 -13.24
N TRP A 849 38.71 -20.41 -13.13
CA TRP A 849 39.25 -21.20 -14.23
C TRP A 849 38.83 -22.66 -14.11
N ASN A 850 38.90 -23.41 -15.20
CA ASN A 850 38.63 -24.86 -15.25
C ASN A 850 37.22 -25.24 -14.76
N THR A 851 36.21 -24.43 -15.09
CA THR A 851 34.82 -24.67 -14.67
C THR A 851 34.15 -25.88 -15.35
N GLY A 852 34.76 -26.40 -16.43
CA GLY A 852 34.17 -27.45 -17.26
C GLY A 852 33.09 -26.96 -18.22
N LEU A 853 32.72 -25.68 -18.18
CA LEU A 853 31.73 -25.07 -19.05
C LEU A 853 32.26 -24.89 -20.48
N GLN A 854 31.37 -25.02 -21.46
CA GLN A 854 31.66 -24.77 -22.87
C GLN A 854 30.83 -23.57 -23.33
N VAL A 855 31.48 -22.54 -23.88
CA VAL A 855 30.82 -21.26 -24.20
C VAL A 855 29.70 -21.40 -25.24
N ASP A 856 29.77 -22.43 -26.07
CA ASP A 856 28.86 -22.75 -27.17
C ASP A 856 27.79 -23.80 -26.81
N ALA A 857 27.78 -24.28 -25.56
CA ALA A 857 26.76 -25.19 -25.05
C ALA A 857 25.81 -24.48 -24.08
N MET A 858 24.59 -24.99 -23.92
CA MET A 858 23.65 -24.48 -22.91
C MET A 858 24.12 -24.83 -21.51
N ASN A 859 24.71 -23.85 -20.83
CA ASN A 859 25.10 -23.97 -19.44
C ASN A 859 24.01 -23.35 -18.58
N HIS A 860 23.67 -24.02 -17.48
CA HIS A 860 22.76 -23.49 -16.49
C HIS A 860 23.51 -22.62 -15.48
N TYR A 861 22.94 -21.47 -15.16
CA TYR A 861 23.42 -20.51 -14.18
C TYR A 861 22.33 -20.29 -13.15
N ARG A 862 22.69 -20.44 -11.88
CA ARG A 862 21.89 -19.97 -10.76
C ARG A 862 22.69 -18.93 -9.98
N VAL A 863 22.23 -17.68 -9.97
CA VAL A 863 22.90 -16.56 -9.32
C VAL A 863 22.04 -16.06 -8.18
N VAL A 864 22.60 -16.02 -6.97
CA VAL A 864 21.93 -15.55 -5.76
C VAL A 864 22.61 -14.26 -5.34
N MET A 865 21.94 -13.12 -5.46
CA MET A 865 22.42 -11.83 -4.94
C MET A 865 21.65 -11.45 -3.68
N ARG A 866 22.37 -11.08 -2.61
CA ARG A 866 21.81 -10.66 -1.30
C ARG A 866 22.62 -9.52 -0.69
N GLY A 867 22.10 -8.30 -0.68
CA GLY A 867 22.82 -7.11 -0.24
C GLY A 867 24.11 -6.93 -1.03
N SER A 868 25.26 -6.92 -0.35
CA SER A 868 26.58 -6.91 -1.00
C SER A 868 27.09 -8.30 -1.41
N SER A 869 26.35 -9.38 -1.15
CA SER A 869 26.77 -10.76 -1.40
C SER A 869 26.30 -11.26 -2.75
N ILE A 870 27.12 -12.10 -3.38
CA ILE A 870 26.80 -12.84 -4.60
C ILE A 870 27.32 -14.27 -4.50
N GLN A 871 26.44 -15.22 -4.83
CA GLN A 871 26.81 -16.60 -5.09
C GLN A 871 26.46 -16.96 -6.53
N VAL A 872 27.38 -17.60 -7.24
CA VAL A 872 27.16 -18.07 -8.61
C VAL A 872 27.37 -19.57 -8.66
N TYR A 873 26.30 -20.27 -9.00
CA TYR A 873 26.28 -21.69 -9.25
C TYR A 873 26.18 -21.93 -10.76
N VAL A 874 26.90 -22.93 -11.24
CA VAL A 874 26.89 -23.31 -12.67
C VAL A 874 26.73 -24.80 -12.84
N THR A 875 26.03 -25.21 -13.89
CA THR A 875 25.91 -26.62 -14.30
C THR A 875 26.24 -26.74 -15.78
N ALA A 876 27.32 -27.47 -16.09
CA ALA A 876 27.64 -27.85 -17.46
C ALA A 876 26.59 -28.84 -18.00
N PRO A 877 26.36 -28.94 -19.32
CA PRO A 877 25.47 -29.93 -19.91
C PRO A 877 25.78 -31.35 -19.41
N GLY A 878 24.79 -32.00 -18.78
CA GLY A 878 24.93 -33.36 -18.22
C GLY A 878 25.80 -33.47 -16.96
N GLY A 879 26.23 -32.33 -16.38
CA GLY A 879 26.97 -32.26 -15.13
C GLY A 879 26.09 -32.04 -13.89
N SER A 880 26.72 -31.86 -12.73
CA SER A 880 26.08 -31.44 -11.49
C SER A 880 26.36 -29.96 -11.19
N GLU A 881 25.48 -29.30 -10.46
CA GLU A 881 25.65 -27.90 -10.04
C GLU A 881 26.92 -27.71 -9.19
N GLN A 882 27.64 -26.61 -9.44
CA GLN A 882 28.86 -26.22 -8.72
C GLN A 882 28.82 -24.75 -8.33
N LEU A 883 29.04 -24.44 -7.05
CA LEU A 883 29.30 -23.08 -6.57
C LEU A 883 30.71 -22.64 -6.99
N ILE A 884 30.81 -21.60 -7.81
CA ILE A 884 32.09 -21.13 -8.35
C ILE A 884 32.50 -19.73 -7.88
N ILE A 885 31.54 -18.90 -7.49
CA ILE A 885 31.78 -17.57 -6.91
C ILE A 885 30.95 -17.45 -5.64
N ASP A 886 31.56 -16.97 -4.56
CA ASP A 886 30.94 -16.64 -3.29
C ASP A 886 31.68 -15.41 -2.74
N SER A 887 31.05 -14.23 -2.76
CA SER A 887 31.76 -12.96 -2.55
C SER A 887 30.86 -11.86 -1.99
N ASP A 888 31.37 -11.02 -1.09
CA ASP A 888 30.63 -9.93 -0.41
C ASP A 888 30.98 -8.51 -0.91
N VAL A 889 31.27 -8.37 -2.20
CA VAL A 889 31.86 -7.16 -2.81
C VAL A 889 30.90 -6.33 -3.67
N CYS A 890 29.62 -6.67 -3.67
CA CYS A 890 28.57 -6.01 -4.47
C CYS A 890 27.95 -4.80 -3.77
N SER A 891 28.74 -4.00 -3.04
CA SER A 891 28.20 -2.91 -2.20
C SER A 891 27.82 -1.64 -2.96
N GLN A 892 28.39 -1.44 -4.16
CA GLN A 892 28.29 -0.16 -4.89
C GLN A 892 27.02 -0.01 -5.71
N ILE A 893 26.47 -1.12 -6.21
CA ILE A 893 25.19 -1.13 -6.92
C ILE A 893 24.29 -2.13 -6.20
N GLN A 894 23.28 -1.62 -5.51
CA GLN A 894 22.40 -2.43 -4.65
C GLN A 894 21.14 -2.89 -5.37
N THR A 895 20.78 -2.24 -6.48
CA THR A 895 19.59 -2.52 -7.26
C THR A 895 19.88 -2.32 -8.75
N GLY A 896 19.14 -3.00 -9.62
CA GLY A 896 19.11 -2.71 -11.05
C GLY A 896 18.43 -3.83 -11.83
N TYR A 897 18.29 -3.66 -13.13
CA TYR A 897 17.72 -4.69 -14.00
C TYR A 897 18.63 -5.92 -14.09
N VAL A 898 18.05 -7.07 -14.39
CA VAL A 898 18.78 -8.34 -14.62
C VAL A 898 18.56 -8.73 -16.07
N GLY A 899 19.52 -9.38 -16.73
CA GLY A 899 19.29 -9.76 -18.12
C GLY A 899 20.46 -10.39 -18.83
N VAL A 900 20.34 -10.43 -20.16
CA VAL A 900 21.32 -11.02 -21.07
C VAL A 900 21.78 -9.97 -22.07
N PHE A 901 23.07 -9.97 -22.36
CA PHE A 901 23.69 -9.08 -23.33
C PHE A 901 24.56 -9.84 -24.31
N ALA A 902 24.46 -9.46 -25.59
CA ALA A 902 25.31 -9.94 -26.66
C ALA A 902 25.97 -8.75 -27.36
N ARG A 903 27.30 -8.74 -27.44
CA ARG A 903 28.06 -7.70 -28.15
C ARG A 903 28.73 -8.26 -29.37
N THR A 904 28.26 -7.89 -30.57
CA THR A 904 28.79 -8.41 -31.85
C THR A 904 28.82 -9.95 -31.90
N SER A 905 27.97 -10.59 -31.09
CA SER A 905 27.80 -12.02 -30.93
C SER A 905 26.31 -12.36 -31.03
N THR A 906 26.03 -13.64 -31.23
CA THR A 906 24.69 -14.20 -31.10
C THR A 906 24.69 -15.18 -29.94
N VAL A 907 23.68 -15.07 -29.08
CA VAL A 907 23.50 -15.89 -27.89
C VAL A 907 22.13 -16.52 -27.94
N ALA A 908 22.05 -17.75 -27.48
CA ALA A 908 20.78 -18.40 -27.20
C ALA A 908 20.65 -18.54 -25.67
N PHE A 909 19.44 -18.40 -25.18
CA PHE A 909 19.15 -18.57 -23.76
C PHE A 909 17.75 -19.15 -23.52
N ASP A 910 17.61 -19.83 -22.38
CA ASP A 910 16.37 -20.43 -21.90
C ASP A 910 16.23 -20.22 -20.38
N ASN A 911 15.06 -20.49 -19.81
CA ASN A 911 14.81 -20.55 -18.36
C ASN A 911 15.29 -19.32 -17.57
N LEU A 912 15.24 -18.12 -18.17
CA LEU A 912 15.56 -16.88 -17.49
C LEU A 912 14.45 -16.55 -16.48
N VAL A 913 14.63 -16.95 -15.23
CA VAL A 913 13.68 -16.69 -14.15
C VAL A 913 14.37 -15.85 -13.10
N VAL A 914 13.85 -14.64 -12.86
CA VAL A 914 14.32 -13.78 -11.78
C VAL A 914 13.30 -13.82 -10.66
N THR A 915 13.59 -14.63 -9.67
CA THR A 915 12.80 -14.73 -8.44
C THR A 915 13.41 -13.79 -7.42
N PRO A 916 12.67 -12.80 -6.90
CA PRO A 916 13.18 -12.00 -5.80
C PRO A 916 13.53 -12.93 -4.65
N LEU A 917 14.75 -12.82 -4.17
CA LEU A 917 15.12 -13.40 -2.90
C LEU A 917 14.63 -12.43 -1.88
N PHE A 918 13.34 -12.56 -1.56
CA PHE A 918 12.92 -12.46 -0.18
C PHE A 918 13.95 -13.31 0.60
N LYS A 919 14.80 -12.65 1.38
CA LYS A 919 15.90 -13.24 2.13
C LYS A 919 15.30 -14.31 3.09
#